data_AF-A0A5J5S7Y5-F1
#
_entry.id   AF-A0A5J5S7Y5-F1
#
_cell.length_a   1.000
_cell.length_b   1.000
_cell.length_c   1.000
_cell.angle_alpha   90.00
_cell.angle_beta   90.00
_cell.angle_gamma   90.00
#
_symmetry.space_group_name_H-M   'P 1'
#
loop_
_entity.id
_entity.type
_entity.pdbx_description
1 polymer ?
#
loop_
_entity_poly.entity_id
_entity_poly.type
_entity_poly.pdbx_seq_one_letter_code
_entity_poly.pdbx_strand_id
1 'polypeptide(L)'
;MMDSKWLWFMRMAVMSVLLLLEGCRWCTIDACVEHERVALLQLKPFFNHYNEFDSWDEVKGSDCCKWKGIECNTTTGRLIGLSLDSMRSGYLDYWYLNASLFLPFKELKRLYLTGSGIAGCVENEGFEKLSSTFRNLQFLDLSQNHLNDSFILSLSQFSSLQYLNLAYNLLEGKWPHIQGLNNLKILKTLDLRWNQMVNFQSFKDEGKKLELTHLEELNLEANLFNNSVFATLNKLSNLKSLSIGFNQLNGLIDMKDLDAFTNLQKLDMSGNQLRGFVVHKENKGLKKLKVLRLQSIVTDDSIPLENLVEAFSSELSNLEEINLDYSRLNINILQSIGVFTSLQTLSLYRCALIGSLPDHGWCDLRNLEVLDVSWNALEGMLPHCFSNLTSLRELDISNNRFSGNLTPLASLTSLRAISLSSNHFQIPISFVPLANFPNLEVLLADENKLEMEPSFHTLVPKFQLKFISLSKCRTSQQLSLELPTFLYYQNDLRFVDLSQNKFSGTVPFWLLENNTKLEDLILKGNSFTGPLTLLSTPNSNVSSIDMSDNKIQGPLPTNICSTFPHLEQLFLSKNAFQGNIPPCLSAMKNLSMLDLSNNQLAGKVPQELVRKSSLFLLRLSNNNLNGNVVPVILNANGLQKLYLDGNNFSGEMTNFDVSTFQFPTSLTDIDLSNNRLHGKLPRWIGNMSLLERLDLSNNGVEGSIPVEFCNLNNFKFLDLSENNLSGSIPSCFNPPNLEYVHLHNNRLGGPLSLAFNKSTSLVTLDLRGNNFTGGIPKWIDTLSSLSVLLLKANHLQGRIPVQLCTLYSLSIIDLSQNRFSGPIPSCLGNLTLPMNKDKTMTPDLMSPTFSELDELKLLKTGILFEHMMHSYSYMKESVEFTTKSGSYSYGGDILEYMSGIDLSCNELTGQIPLELGNLHEIHSLNLSHNKLVGVIPSSFSKLKQIESLDLSYNNLSGEIPNQLVELNSLGVFSVAHNNLSGSIPEQNQFGTFIESSYEGNPFLCGPMLHISCSKTGSTSTISDDEREDSFLDTYVFCVSFLASYVVMLLTIVVILYINPHWRGVWFSFVGKCISSCRYSTVGNLLGYYIFRRCV
;
A
#
# COMPACT_ATOMS: atom_id res chain seq x y z
N MET A 1 27.60 -4.73 -95.01
CA MET A 1 26.18 -4.40 -94.76
C MET A 1 25.41 -5.70 -94.80
N MET A 2 25.23 -6.34 -93.64
CA MET A 2 24.48 -7.59 -93.53
C MET A 2 23.58 -7.48 -92.29
N ASP A 3 22.30 -7.34 -92.62
CA ASP A 3 21.04 -7.58 -91.92
C ASP A 3 20.91 -7.28 -90.41
N SER A 4 20.24 -6.16 -90.11
CA SER A 4 19.70 -5.83 -88.78
C SER A 4 18.61 -6.81 -88.30
N LYS A 5 18.20 -7.77 -89.13
CA LYS A 5 17.27 -8.85 -88.75
C LYS A 5 17.86 -9.87 -87.78
N TRP A 6 19.16 -10.16 -87.85
CA TRP A 6 19.81 -11.11 -86.92
C TRP A 6 20.01 -10.53 -85.52
N LEU A 7 20.27 -9.23 -85.41
CA LEU A 7 20.37 -8.55 -84.11
C LEU A 7 19.00 -8.43 -83.43
N TRP A 8 17.92 -8.28 -84.21
CA TRP A 8 16.54 -8.27 -83.69
C TRP A 8 16.10 -9.65 -83.22
N PHE A 9 16.45 -10.72 -83.96
CA PHE A 9 16.21 -12.10 -83.54
C PHE A 9 16.99 -12.48 -82.28
N MET A 10 18.27 -12.08 -82.15
CA MET A 10 19.06 -12.33 -80.93
C MET A 10 18.52 -11.51 -79.74
N ARG A 11 18.05 -10.28 -79.95
CA ARG A 11 17.41 -9.49 -78.88
C ARG A 11 16.07 -10.06 -78.45
N MET A 12 15.26 -10.58 -79.37
CA MET A 12 13.99 -11.25 -79.06
C MET A 12 14.21 -12.61 -78.40
N ALA A 13 15.22 -13.38 -78.82
CA ALA A 13 15.58 -14.65 -78.16
C ALA A 13 16.13 -14.42 -76.75
N VAL A 14 16.97 -13.40 -76.54
CA VAL A 14 17.46 -13.02 -75.20
C VAL A 14 16.35 -12.45 -74.32
N MET A 15 15.42 -11.65 -74.87
CA MET A 15 14.20 -11.22 -74.16
C MET A 15 13.28 -12.39 -73.81
N SER A 16 13.14 -13.38 -74.69
CA SER A 16 12.30 -14.56 -74.44
C SER A 16 12.92 -15.49 -73.40
N VAL A 17 14.25 -15.63 -73.40
CA VAL A 17 15.01 -16.37 -72.39
C VAL A 17 15.05 -15.60 -71.05
N LEU A 18 15.11 -14.26 -71.07
CA LEU A 18 14.96 -13.42 -69.88
C LEU A 18 13.52 -13.42 -69.34
N LEU A 19 12.49 -13.48 -70.19
CA LEU A 19 11.08 -13.64 -69.79
C LEU A 19 10.76 -15.07 -69.33
N LEU A 20 11.50 -16.08 -69.80
CA LEU A 20 11.45 -17.45 -69.27
C LEU A 20 12.26 -17.60 -67.97
N LEU A 21 13.32 -16.82 -67.78
CA LEU A 21 14.09 -16.74 -66.53
C LEU A 21 13.42 -15.84 -65.46
N GLU A 22 12.68 -14.80 -65.86
CA GLU A 22 11.78 -14.02 -65.00
C GLU A 22 10.45 -14.76 -64.75
N GLY A 23 9.94 -15.52 -65.74
CA GLY A 23 8.81 -16.43 -65.58
C GLY A 23 9.12 -17.64 -64.69
N CYS A 24 10.41 -17.97 -64.49
CA CYS A 24 10.89 -18.94 -63.51
C CYS A 24 11.28 -18.32 -62.16
N ARG A 25 11.08 -17.01 -61.93
CA ARG A 25 11.21 -16.36 -60.61
C ARG A 25 9.90 -16.29 -59.81
N TRP A 26 8.80 -16.82 -60.34
CA TRP A 26 7.53 -17.00 -59.60
C TRP A 26 7.28 -18.42 -59.09
N CYS A 27 8.33 -19.22 -58.95
CA CYS A 27 8.33 -20.31 -57.99
C CYS A 27 9.14 -19.90 -56.75
N THR A 28 8.74 -18.83 -56.08
CA THR A 28 9.06 -18.67 -54.67
C THR A 28 8.10 -19.56 -53.89
N ILE A 29 8.67 -20.58 -53.25
CA ILE A 29 8.02 -21.54 -52.35
C ILE A 29 7.61 -20.87 -51.00
N ASP A 30 7.72 -19.53 -50.90
CA ASP A 30 7.55 -18.76 -49.67
C ASP A 30 6.24 -17.94 -49.65
N ALA A 31 5.13 -18.50 -50.13
CA ALA A 31 3.82 -17.86 -50.00
C ALA A 31 2.79 -18.87 -49.48
N CYS A 32 2.04 -18.46 -48.47
CA CYS A 32 0.97 -19.29 -47.93
C CYS A 32 -0.10 -19.62 -48.98
N VAL A 33 -0.78 -20.77 -48.82
CA VAL A 33 -1.81 -21.20 -49.78
C VAL A 33 -2.93 -20.16 -49.87
N GLU A 34 -3.16 -19.60 -51.07
CA GLU A 34 -4.08 -18.47 -51.30
C GLU A 34 -5.51 -18.72 -50.76
N HIS A 35 -5.99 -19.97 -50.79
CA HIS A 35 -7.29 -20.32 -50.23
C HIS A 35 -7.33 -20.21 -48.70
N GLU A 36 -6.25 -20.56 -48.01
CA GLU A 36 -6.10 -20.41 -46.55
C GLU A 36 -5.91 -18.93 -46.18
N ARG A 37 -5.19 -18.15 -46.99
CA ARG A 37 -5.09 -16.69 -46.83
C ARG A 37 -6.45 -16.00 -46.84
N VAL A 38 -7.29 -16.32 -47.82
CA VAL A 38 -8.65 -15.75 -47.94
C VAL A 38 -9.52 -16.17 -46.75
N ALA A 39 -9.39 -17.43 -46.29
CA ALA A 39 -10.10 -17.90 -45.10
C ALA A 39 -9.68 -17.16 -43.82
N LEU A 40 -8.38 -16.83 -43.65
CA LEU A 40 -7.91 -16.00 -42.54
C LEU A 40 -8.53 -14.60 -42.58
N LEU A 41 -8.54 -13.95 -43.74
CA LEU A 41 -9.17 -12.62 -43.88
C LEU A 41 -10.68 -12.65 -43.58
N GLN A 42 -11.36 -13.78 -43.80
CA GLN A 42 -12.75 -13.97 -43.40
C GLN A 42 -12.94 -14.13 -41.87
N LEU A 43 -11.94 -14.57 -41.14
CA LEU A 43 -11.96 -14.63 -39.67
C LEU A 43 -11.77 -13.24 -39.04
N LYS A 44 -10.99 -12.35 -39.67
CA LYS A 44 -10.61 -11.03 -39.16
C LYS A 44 -11.78 -10.23 -38.54
N PRO A 45 -12.98 -10.10 -39.16
CA PRO A 45 -14.07 -9.32 -38.58
C PRO A 45 -14.63 -9.87 -37.26
N PHE A 46 -14.49 -11.17 -37.00
CA PHE A 46 -15.03 -11.81 -35.79
C PHE A 46 -14.15 -11.63 -34.56
N PHE A 47 -12.87 -11.26 -34.78
CA PHE A 47 -11.87 -11.16 -33.73
C PHE A 47 -11.21 -9.77 -33.64
N ASN A 48 -11.50 -8.80 -34.51
CA ASN A 48 -10.75 -7.52 -34.58
C ASN A 48 -11.36 -6.38 -33.72
N HIS A 49 -11.26 -6.45 -32.37
CA HIS A 49 -11.82 -5.39 -31.49
C HIS A 49 -10.82 -4.26 -31.14
N TYR A 50 -9.52 -4.52 -31.21
CA TYR A 50 -8.46 -3.57 -30.79
C TYR A 50 -7.49 -3.14 -31.91
N ASN A 51 -7.83 -3.36 -33.19
CA ASN A 51 -6.93 -3.16 -34.33
C ASN A 51 -5.61 -3.97 -34.23
N GLU A 52 -5.59 -5.09 -33.51
CA GLU A 52 -4.37 -5.90 -33.33
C GLU A 52 -3.93 -6.69 -34.57
N PHE A 53 -4.75 -6.70 -35.63
CA PHE A 53 -4.46 -7.36 -36.91
C PHE A 53 -3.80 -6.45 -37.96
N ASP A 54 -3.04 -5.44 -37.54
CA ASP A 54 -2.30 -4.54 -38.44
C ASP A 54 -1.31 -5.29 -39.36
N SER A 55 -0.86 -6.48 -38.95
CA SER A 55 0.00 -7.34 -39.77
C SER A 55 -0.75 -8.15 -40.84
N TRP A 56 -2.08 -8.28 -40.76
CA TRP A 56 -2.88 -9.08 -41.69
C TRP A 56 -3.26 -8.25 -42.91
N ASP A 57 -2.37 -8.29 -43.90
CA ASP A 57 -2.43 -7.48 -45.11
C ASP A 57 -3.41 -8.04 -46.16
N GLU A 58 -4.37 -7.21 -46.58
CA GLU A 58 -5.36 -7.54 -47.60
C GLU A 58 -4.80 -7.55 -49.03
N VAL A 59 -3.56 -7.07 -49.25
CA VAL A 59 -2.88 -7.09 -50.55
C VAL A 59 -2.80 -8.52 -51.10
N LYS A 60 -3.25 -8.69 -52.34
CA LYS A 60 -3.25 -9.98 -53.03
C LYS A 60 -1.81 -10.47 -53.25
N GLY A 61 -1.52 -11.70 -52.78
CA GLY A 61 -0.18 -12.28 -52.82
C GLY A 61 0.69 -11.96 -51.60
N SER A 62 0.14 -11.33 -50.55
CA SER A 62 0.80 -11.21 -49.26
C SER A 62 1.05 -12.58 -48.63
N ASP A 63 2.24 -12.76 -48.05
CA ASP A 63 2.61 -14.02 -47.41
C ASP A 63 2.01 -14.09 -46.00
N CYS A 64 0.90 -14.82 -45.85
CA CYS A 64 0.23 -14.93 -44.55
C CYS A 64 1.03 -15.71 -43.50
N CYS A 65 2.09 -16.43 -43.89
CA CYS A 65 2.99 -17.09 -42.95
C CYS A 65 3.83 -16.10 -42.12
N LYS A 66 3.84 -14.81 -42.49
CA LYS A 66 4.49 -13.73 -41.73
C LYS A 66 3.54 -12.95 -40.83
N TRP A 67 2.25 -13.27 -40.86
CA TRP A 67 1.26 -12.56 -40.05
C TRP A 67 1.39 -12.95 -38.57
N LYS A 68 1.14 -11.97 -37.68
CA LYS A 68 1.11 -12.23 -36.23
C LYS A 68 0.04 -13.31 -35.95
N GLY A 69 0.40 -14.32 -35.16
CA GLY A 69 -0.49 -15.43 -34.77
C GLY A 69 -0.59 -16.59 -35.76
N ILE A 70 0.20 -16.60 -36.85
CA ILE A 70 0.15 -17.63 -37.91
C ILE A 70 1.45 -18.46 -37.94
N GLU A 71 1.32 -19.79 -37.96
CA GLU A 71 2.43 -20.73 -38.15
C GLU A 71 2.16 -21.60 -39.40
N CYS A 72 3.11 -21.66 -40.32
CA CYS A 72 3.02 -22.47 -41.55
C CYS A 72 4.05 -23.58 -41.61
N ASN A 73 3.74 -24.64 -42.36
CA ASN A 73 4.70 -25.66 -42.75
C ASN A 73 5.67 -25.12 -43.79
N THR A 74 6.96 -25.17 -43.49
CA THR A 74 8.05 -24.64 -44.34
C THR A 74 8.20 -25.35 -45.68
N THR A 75 7.61 -26.53 -45.86
CA THR A 75 7.68 -27.32 -47.10
C THR A 75 6.42 -27.17 -47.96
N THR A 76 5.24 -27.10 -47.33
CA THR A 76 3.95 -27.08 -48.05
C THR A 76 3.32 -25.69 -48.15
N GLY A 77 3.81 -24.71 -47.37
CA GLY A 77 3.21 -23.37 -47.27
C GLY A 77 1.82 -23.36 -46.64
N ARG A 78 1.38 -24.47 -46.04
CA ARG A 78 0.06 -24.60 -45.41
C ARG A 78 0.08 -24.24 -43.94
N LEU A 79 -1.05 -23.74 -43.46
CA LEU A 79 -1.27 -23.37 -42.07
C LEU A 79 -1.24 -24.59 -41.15
N ILE A 80 -0.37 -24.55 -40.12
CA ILE A 80 -0.24 -25.58 -39.08
C ILE A 80 -0.54 -25.05 -37.67
N GLY A 81 -0.50 -23.73 -37.45
CA GLY A 81 -0.85 -23.10 -36.18
C GLY A 81 -1.58 -21.77 -36.37
N LEU A 82 -2.59 -21.55 -35.53
CA LEU A 82 -3.42 -20.34 -35.53
C LEU A 82 -3.68 -19.88 -34.09
N SER A 83 -3.24 -18.67 -33.74
CA SER A 83 -3.54 -18.01 -32.45
C SER A 83 -4.43 -16.79 -32.67
N LEU A 84 -5.53 -16.74 -31.92
CA LEU A 84 -6.53 -15.66 -31.91
C LEU A 84 -6.79 -15.19 -30.47
N ASP A 85 -5.78 -15.29 -29.59
CA ASP A 85 -5.90 -15.11 -28.14
C ASP A 85 -6.23 -13.66 -27.75
N SER A 86 -7.21 -13.45 -26.87
CA SER A 86 -7.63 -12.15 -26.32
C SER A 86 -7.97 -11.06 -27.37
N MET A 87 -8.19 -11.45 -28.62
CA MET A 87 -8.42 -10.52 -29.73
C MET A 87 -9.83 -9.88 -29.67
N ARG A 88 -10.76 -10.50 -28.96
CA ARG A 88 -12.11 -9.98 -28.67
C ARG A 88 -12.18 -9.47 -27.22
N SER A 89 -12.76 -8.29 -27.00
CA SER A 89 -12.95 -7.76 -25.64
C SER A 89 -13.82 -8.68 -24.78
N GLY A 90 -13.26 -9.15 -23.66
CA GLY A 90 -13.95 -10.00 -22.67
C GLY A 90 -15.13 -9.34 -21.96
N TYR A 91 -15.40 -8.05 -22.20
CA TYR A 91 -16.57 -7.33 -21.68
C TYR A 91 -17.82 -7.46 -22.58
N LEU A 92 -17.72 -8.10 -23.75
CA LEU A 92 -18.77 -8.17 -24.76
C LEU A 92 -19.41 -9.57 -24.87
N ASP A 93 -20.32 -9.86 -23.93
CA ASP A 93 -21.33 -10.94 -23.93
C ASP A 93 -20.86 -12.39 -24.21
N TYR A 94 -21.59 -13.37 -23.67
CA TYR A 94 -21.40 -14.79 -23.97
C TYR A 94 -21.40 -15.05 -25.49
N TRP A 95 -20.35 -15.67 -26.02
CA TRP A 95 -20.21 -15.93 -27.46
C TRP A 95 -20.39 -17.39 -27.84
N TYR A 96 -21.24 -17.64 -28.84
CA TYR A 96 -21.38 -18.95 -29.47
C TYR A 96 -20.54 -19.00 -30.75
N LEU A 97 -19.46 -19.76 -30.72
CA LEU A 97 -18.49 -19.87 -31.82
C LEU A 97 -19.06 -20.69 -32.98
N ASN A 98 -18.96 -20.16 -34.20
CA ASN A 98 -19.13 -20.94 -35.41
C ASN A 98 -17.79 -21.58 -35.78
N ALA A 99 -17.61 -22.85 -35.40
CA ALA A 99 -16.36 -23.57 -35.60
C ALA A 99 -16.13 -23.94 -37.09
N SER A 100 -17.17 -23.98 -37.93
CA SER A 100 -17.04 -24.29 -39.36
C SER A 100 -16.13 -23.32 -40.12
N LEU A 101 -15.90 -22.11 -39.59
CA LEU A 101 -14.98 -21.12 -40.14
C LEU A 101 -13.53 -21.63 -40.22
N PHE A 102 -13.17 -22.66 -39.45
CA PHE A 102 -11.82 -23.25 -39.48
C PHE A 102 -11.66 -24.37 -40.54
N LEU A 103 -12.73 -24.86 -41.17
CA LEU A 103 -12.68 -25.95 -42.16
C LEU A 103 -11.65 -25.79 -43.30
N PRO A 104 -11.32 -24.57 -43.79
CA PRO A 104 -10.31 -24.40 -44.83
C PRO A 104 -8.88 -24.84 -44.43
N PHE A 105 -8.55 -24.87 -43.13
CA PHE A 105 -7.18 -25.09 -42.63
C PHE A 105 -6.83 -26.58 -42.45
N LYS A 106 -6.75 -27.35 -43.52
CA LYS A 106 -6.69 -28.83 -43.47
C LYS A 106 -5.46 -29.43 -42.75
N GLU A 107 -4.37 -28.69 -42.64
CA GLU A 107 -3.13 -29.14 -41.97
C GLU A 107 -2.96 -28.59 -40.54
N LEU A 108 -3.96 -27.90 -39.98
CA LEU A 108 -3.85 -27.28 -38.66
C LEU A 108 -3.58 -28.33 -37.58
N LYS A 109 -2.55 -28.05 -36.78
CA LYS A 109 -2.10 -28.85 -35.63
C LYS A 109 -2.29 -28.13 -34.30
N ARG A 110 -2.24 -26.79 -34.29
CA ARG A 110 -2.37 -25.97 -33.08
C ARG A 110 -3.42 -24.88 -33.27
N LEU A 111 -4.33 -24.77 -32.31
CA LEU A 111 -5.36 -23.73 -32.29
C LEU A 111 -5.42 -23.11 -30.89
N TYR A 112 -5.26 -21.79 -30.81
CA TYR A 112 -5.35 -21.02 -29.57
C TYR A 112 -6.51 -20.02 -29.65
N LEU A 113 -7.45 -20.14 -28.72
CA LEU A 113 -8.69 -19.37 -28.62
C LEU A 113 -8.89 -18.83 -27.19
N THR A 114 -7.80 -18.42 -26.54
CA THR A 114 -7.79 -17.93 -25.16
C THR A 114 -8.56 -16.62 -25.04
N GLY A 115 -9.28 -16.39 -23.93
CA GLY A 115 -9.79 -15.05 -23.60
C GLY A 115 -10.80 -14.49 -24.60
N SER A 116 -11.56 -15.35 -25.29
CA SER A 116 -12.44 -14.95 -26.42
C SER A 116 -13.93 -14.84 -26.05
N GLY A 117 -14.29 -15.06 -24.78
CA GLY A 117 -15.68 -15.03 -24.30
C GLY A 117 -16.54 -16.19 -24.80
N ILE A 118 -15.95 -17.30 -25.25
CA ILE A 118 -16.67 -18.44 -25.82
C ILE A 118 -17.48 -19.14 -24.74
N ALA A 119 -18.78 -19.19 -24.90
CA ALA A 119 -19.75 -19.86 -24.01
C ALA A 119 -20.20 -21.21 -24.58
N GLY A 120 -20.12 -21.38 -25.89
CA GLY A 120 -20.60 -22.56 -26.60
C GLY A 120 -20.32 -22.50 -28.09
N CYS A 121 -20.92 -23.41 -28.85
CA CYS A 121 -20.89 -23.39 -30.32
C CYS A 121 -22.28 -23.13 -30.90
N VAL A 122 -22.31 -22.59 -32.12
CA VAL A 122 -23.55 -22.48 -32.90
C VAL A 122 -24.06 -23.89 -33.25
N GLU A 123 -25.37 -24.12 -33.12
CA GLU A 123 -25.99 -25.42 -33.37
C GLU A 123 -25.69 -25.91 -34.79
N ASN A 124 -25.25 -27.18 -34.92
CA ASN A 124 -24.80 -27.81 -36.18
C ASN A 124 -23.57 -27.17 -36.83
N GLU A 125 -22.90 -26.23 -36.18
CA GLU A 125 -21.69 -25.56 -36.67
C GLU A 125 -20.56 -25.60 -35.64
N GLY A 126 -20.61 -26.53 -34.68
CA GLY A 126 -19.63 -26.68 -33.62
C GLY A 126 -18.44 -27.55 -33.99
N PHE A 127 -17.64 -27.87 -32.97
CA PHE A 127 -16.40 -28.65 -33.12
C PHE A 127 -16.64 -30.08 -33.64
N GLU A 128 -17.86 -30.60 -33.52
CA GLU A 128 -18.27 -31.88 -34.13
C GLU A 128 -18.12 -31.87 -35.66
N LYS A 129 -18.37 -30.74 -36.35
CA LYS A 129 -18.14 -30.61 -37.80
C LYS A 129 -16.66 -30.57 -38.17
N LEU A 130 -15.84 -30.08 -37.24
CA LEU A 130 -14.40 -29.98 -37.41
C LEU A 130 -13.72 -31.34 -37.31
N SER A 131 -14.29 -32.27 -36.55
CA SER A 131 -13.72 -33.59 -36.30
C SER A 131 -13.47 -34.45 -37.55
N SER A 132 -14.27 -34.31 -38.61
CA SER A 132 -14.07 -35.06 -39.87
C SER A 132 -12.89 -34.54 -40.70
N THR A 133 -12.52 -33.27 -40.52
CA THR A 133 -11.51 -32.54 -41.30
C THR A 133 -10.19 -32.42 -40.55
N PHE A 134 -10.24 -32.18 -39.24
CA PHE A 134 -9.08 -31.99 -38.37
C PHE A 134 -8.63 -33.27 -37.70
N ARG A 135 -8.16 -34.24 -38.49
CA ARG A 135 -7.53 -35.47 -37.95
C ARG A 135 -6.11 -35.24 -37.40
N ASN A 136 -5.58 -34.03 -37.57
CA ASN A 136 -4.20 -33.67 -37.24
C ASN A 136 -4.09 -32.68 -36.07
N LEU A 137 -5.20 -32.23 -35.50
CA LEU A 137 -5.17 -31.25 -34.40
C LEU A 137 -4.57 -31.92 -33.16
N GLN A 138 -3.45 -31.38 -32.69
CA GLN A 138 -2.67 -31.92 -31.57
C GLN A 138 -2.70 -31.01 -30.34
N PHE A 139 -2.88 -29.71 -30.53
CA PHE A 139 -2.86 -28.71 -29.46
C PHE A 139 -4.10 -27.83 -29.57
N LEU A 140 -4.86 -27.74 -28.49
CA LEU A 140 -6.04 -26.88 -28.39
C LEU A 140 -6.02 -26.10 -27.06
N ASP A 141 -5.99 -24.78 -27.15
CA ASP A 141 -6.15 -23.88 -25.99
C ASP A 141 -7.49 -23.15 -26.06
N LEU A 142 -8.30 -23.36 -25.03
CA LEU A 142 -9.63 -22.77 -24.84
C LEU A 142 -9.72 -22.09 -23.46
N SER A 143 -8.59 -21.73 -22.86
CA SER A 143 -8.56 -21.14 -21.53
C SER A 143 -9.16 -19.72 -21.47
N GLN A 144 -9.56 -19.27 -20.28
CA GLN A 144 -10.17 -17.95 -20.05
C GLN A 144 -11.43 -17.72 -20.90
N ASN A 145 -12.33 -18.69 -20.92
CA ASN A 145 -13.62 -18.61 -21.63
C ASN A 145 -14.78 -18.90 -20.66
N HIS A 146 -15.99 -19.07 -21.17
CA HIS A 146 -17.20 -19.36 -20.39
C HIS A 146 -17.73 -20.78 -20.65
N LEU A 147 -16.84 -21.74 -20.93
CA LEU A 147 -17.22 -23.10 -21.31
C LEU A 147 -17.75 -23.88 -20.10
N ASN A 148 -18.82 -24.66 -20.34
CA ASN A 148 -19.40 -25.58 -19.36
C ASN A 148 -19.23 -27.05 -19.81
N ASP A 149 -19.65 -28.00 -18.98
CA ASP A 149 -19.46 -29.44 -19.23
C ASP A 149 -20.05 -29.93 -20.58
N SER A 150 -21.14 -29.32 -21.04
CA SER A 150 -21.81 -29.71 -22.28
C SER A 150 -20.92 -29.49 -23.51
N PHE A 151 -20.03 -28.49 -23.44
CA PHE A 151 -19.10 -28.18 -24.51
C PHE A 151 -18.05 -29.28 -24.70
N ILE A 152 -17.63 -29.95 -23.62
CA ILE A 152 -16.57 -30.97 -23.66
C ILE A 152 -16.97 -32.19 -24.51
N LEU A 153 -18.27 -32.50 -24.58
CA LEU A 153 -18.78 -33.55 -25.47
C LEU A 153 -18.43 -33.30 -26.94
N SER A 154 -18.43 -32.04 -27.39
CA SER A 154 -18.08 -31.67 -28.77
C SER A 154 -16.60 -31.94 -29.09
N LEU A 155 -15.73 -31.94 -28.08
CA LEU A 155 -14.30 -32.22 -28.21
C LEU A 155 -13.99 -33.72 -28.32
N SER A 156 -14.94 -34.59 -27.98
CA SER A 156 -14.76 -36.04 -27.87
C SER A 156 -14.34 -36.75 -29.16
N GLN A 157 -14.43 -36.07 -30.30
CA GLN A 157 -14.11 -36.63 -31.63
C GLN A 157 -12.66 -36.31 -32.08
N PHE A 158 -11.90 -35.50 -31.35
CA PHE A 158 -10.51 -35.17 -31.69
C PHE A 158 -9.51 -36.18 -31.14
N SER A 159 -9.52 -37.40 -31.69
CA SER A 159 -8.64 -38.48 -31.24
C SER A 159 -7.13 -38.21 -31.39
N SER A 160 -6.74 -37.14 -32.09
CA SER A 160 -5.34 -36.72 -32.31
C SER A 160 -4.78 -35.75 -31.26
N LEU A 161 -5.62 -35.25 -30.35
CA LEU A 161 -5.20 -34.26 -29.34
C LEU A 161 -4.18 -34.84 -28.37
N GLN A 162 -3.08 -34.12 -28.20
CA GLN A 162 -2.01 -34.40 -27.23
C GLN A 162 -1.98 -33.36 -26.11
N TYR A 163 -2.42 -32.14 -26.36
CA TYR A 163 -2.52 -31.05 -25.39
C TYR A 163 -3.91 -30.42 -25.44
N LEU A 164 -4.53 -30.26 -24.27
CA LEU A 164 -5.81 -29.57 -24.10
C LEU A 164 -5.76 -28.65 -22.87
N ASN A 165 -5.99 -27.36 -23.08
CA ASN A 165 -6.10 -26.37 -22.01
C ASN A 165 -7.53 -25.83 -21.92
N LEU A 166 -8.15 -26.02 -20.77
CA LEU A 166 -9.51 -25.60 -20.41
C LEU A 166 -9.50 -24.77 -19.12
N ALA A 167 -8.35 -24.20 -18.74
CA ALA A 167 -8.19 -23.39 -17.55
C ALA A 167 -9.11 -22.15 -17.54
N TYR A 168 -9.50 -21.67 -16.36
CA TYR A 168 -10.33 -20.46 -16.20
C TYR A 168 -11.63 -20.53 -17.03
N ASN A 169 -12.45 -21.55 -16.77
CA ASN A 169 -13.75 -21.76 -17.40
C ASN A 169 -14.83 -22.01 -16.31
N LEU A 170 -16.03 -22.43 -16.71
CA LEU A 170 -17.18 -22.71 -15.84
C LEU A 170 -17.50 -24.21 -15.78
N LEU A 171 -16.47 -25.07 -15.76
CA LEU A 171 -16.67 -26.52 -15.68
C LEU A 171 -17.05 -26.92 -14.25
N GLU A 172 -18.20 -27.56 -14.08
CA GLU A 172 -18.76 -28.01 -12.79
C GLU A 172 -18.75 -29.55 -12.66
N GLY A 173 -18.28 -30.25 -13.70
CA GLY A 173 -18.38 -31.69 -13.83
C GLY A 173 -17.67 -32.48 -12.74
N LYS A 174 -18.22 -33.66 -12.44
CA LYS A 174 -17.61 -34.61 -11.50
C LYS A 174 -16.48 -35.39 -12.19
N TRP A 175 -15.24 -35.25 -11.72
CA TRP A 175 -14.13 -36.09 -12.18
C TRP A 175 -14.26 -37.53 -11.68
N PRO A 176 -13.95 -38.57 -12.49
CA PRO A 176 -13.45 -38.56 -13.87
C PRO A 176 -14.55 -38.58 -14.96
N HIS A 177 -15.80 -38.32 -14.61
CA HIS A 177 -16.97 -38.50 -15.48
C HIS A 177 -17.27 -37.34 -16.43
N ILE A 178 -16.28 -36.51 -16.76
CA ILE A 178 -16.47 -35.52 -17.84
C ILE A 178 -16.70 -36.28 -19.14
N GLN A 179 -17.94 -36.29 -19.61
CA GLN A 179 -18.31 -36.99 -20.83
C GLN A 179 -17.58 -36.32 -22.00
N GLY A 180 -16.82 -37.12 -22.75
CA GLY A 180 -16.07 -36.67 -23.92
C GLY A 180 -14.54 -36.76 -23.78
N LEU A 181 -13.98 -36.53 -22.59
CA LEU A 181 -12.52 -36.61 -22.39
C LEU A 181 -11.97 -38.04 -22.53
N ASN A 182 -12.72 -39.07 -22.10
CA ASN A 182 -12.28 -40.46 -22.20
C ASN A 182 -12.00 -40.95 -23.62
N ASN A 183 -12.48 -40.24 -24.65
CA ASN A 183 -12.20 -40.57 -26.04
C ASN A 183 -10.82 -40.03 -26.52
N LEU A 184 -10.21 -39.11 -25.76
CA LEU A 184 -8.91 -38.49 -26.08
C LEU A 184 -7.75 -39.37 -25.60
N LYS A 185 -7.68 -40.60 -26.13
CA LYS A 185 -6.82 -41.67 -25.59
C LYS A 185 -5.31 -41.38 -25.65
N ILE A 186 -4.87 -40.49 -26.52
CA ILE A 186 -3.46 -40.12 -26.70
C ILE A 186 -3.07 -38.80 -26.03
N LEU A 187 -4.00 -38.20 -25.27
CA LEU A 187 -3.78 -36.94 -24.57
C LEU A 187 -2.63 -37.09 -23.58
N LYS A 188 -1.67 -36.16 -23.64
CA LYS A 188 -0.48 -36.10 -22.78
C LYS A 188 -0.59 -35.01 -21.72
N THR A 189 -1.10 -33.83 -22.08
CA THR A 189 -1.27 -32.70 -21.15
C THR A 189 -2.73 -32.27 -21.12
N LEU A 190 -3.26 -32.15 -19.91
CA LEU A 190 -4.60 -31.65 -19.64
C LEU A 190 -4.56 -30.59 -18.54
N ASP A 191 -5.00 -29.38 -18.85
CA ASP A 191 -5.11 -28.28 -17.89
C ASP A 191 -6.58 -27.91 -17.64
N LEU A 192 -7.00 -28.04 -16.40
CA LEU A 192 -8.35 -27.78 -15.90
C LEU A 192 -8.34 -26.78 -14.73
N ARG A 193 -7.25 -26.02 -14.53
CA ARG A 193 -7.15 -25.13 -13.37
C ARG A 193 -8.23 -24.05 -13.37
N TRP A 194 -8.57 -23.52 -12.19
CA TRP A 194 -9.55 -22.43 -12.04
C TRP A 194 -10.91 -22.77 -12.69
N ASN A 195 -11.50 -23.87 -12.25
CA ASN A 195 -12.86 -24.31 -12.59
C ASN A 195 -13.62 -24.62 -11.28
N GLN A 196 -14.79 -25.25 -11.37
CA GLN A 196 -15.64 -25.59 -10.22
C GLN A 196 -15.82 -27.11 -10.06
N MET A 197 -14.82 -27.88 -10.49
CA MET A 197 -14.93 -29.33 -10.54
C MET A 197 -14.81 -29.99 -9.16
N VAL A 198 -15.58 -31.06 -8.97
CA VAL A 198 -15.56 -31.89 -7.74
C VAL A 198 -15.19 -33.34 -8.06
N ASN A 199 -14.78 -34.10 -7.04
CA ASN A 199 -14.56 -35.54 -7.13
C ASN A 199 -15.87 -36.36 -7.02
N PHE A 200 -15.82 -37.61 -7.48
CA PHE A 200 -16.91 -38.57 -7.35
C PHE A 200 -17.08 -39.08 -5.90
N GLN A 201 -18.29 -39.04 -5.35
CA GLN A 201 -18.55 -39.32 -3.93
C GLN A 201 -18.89 -40.80 -3.59
N SER A 202 -19.08 -41.70 -4.57
CA SER A 202 -19.55 -43.07 -4.29
C SER A 202 -18.85 -44.16 -5.12
N PHE A 203 -18.38 -45.21 -4.46
CA PHE A 203 -17.82 -46.44 -5.05
C PHE A 203 -18.88 -47.38 -5.68
N LYS A 204 -20.18 -47.03 -5.64
CA LYS A 204 -21.27 -47.96 -6.03
C LYS A 204 -21.70 -47.86 -7.50
N ASP A 205 -21.27 -46.86 -8.25
CA ASP A 205 -21.57 -46.70 -9.67
C ASP A 205 -20.39 -47.14 -10.56
N GLU A 206 -19.98 -48.39 -10.43
CA GLU A 206 -19.05 -49.03 -11.38
C GLU A 206 -19.72 -49.13 -12.75
N GLY A 207 -19.24 -48.34 -13.72
CA GLY A 207 -19.72 -48.46 -15.10
C GLY A 207 -18.76 -48.01 -16.19
N LYS A 208 -17.97 -46.95 -16.01
CA LYS A 208 -16.99 -46.52 -17.03
C LYS A 208 -15.69 -46.02 -16.40
N LYS A 209 -14.61 -46.73 -16.74
CA LYS A 209 -13.23 -46.53 -16.30
C LYS A 209 -12.63 -45.28 -16.97
N LEU A 210 -11.80 -44.51 -16.26
CA LEU A 210 -10.99 -43.45 -16.88
C LEU A 210 -9.95 -44.11 -17.80
N GLU A 211 -9.94 -43.75 -19.09
CA GLU A 211 -9.09 -44.38 -20.13
C GLU A 211 -7.94 -43.49 -20.63
N LEU A 212 -7.64 -42.38 -19.94
CA LEU A 212 -6.56 -41.44 -20.28
C LEU A 212 -5.16 -41.98 -19.92
N THR A 213 -4.83 -43.20 -20.35
CA THR A 213 -3.63 -43.91 -19.91
C THR A 213 -2.33 -43.29 -20.42
N HIS A 214 -2.36 -42.39 -21.41
CA HIS A 214 -1.17 -41.71 -21.95
C HIS A 214 -0.89 -40.34 -21.30
N LEU A 215 -1.71 -39.93 -20.33
CA LEU A 215 -1.56 -38.63 -19.69
C LEU A 215 -0.25 -38.56 -18.90
N GLU A 216 0.55 -37.53 -19.19
CA GLU A 216 1.84 -37.24 -18.59
C GLU A 216 1.74 -36.01 -17.66
N GLU A 217 0.89 -35.04 -17.96
CA GLU A 217 0.72 -33.81 -17.18
C GLU A 217 -0.76 -33.52 -16.93
N LEU A 218 -1.10 -33.27 -15.68
CA LEU A 218 -2.46 -32.95 -15.25
C LEU A 218 -2.45 -31.77 -14.27
N ASN A 219 -3.16 -30.70 -14.62
CA ASN A 219 -3.37 -29.56 -13.74
C ASN A 219 -4.85 -29.45 -13.33
N LEU A 220 -5.10 -29.54 -12.03
CA LEU A 220 -6.40 -29.49 -11.35
C LEU A 220 -6.45 -28.35 -10.32
N GLU A 221 -5.49 -27.43 -10.35
CA GLU A 221 -5.38 -26.34 -9.37
C GLU A 221 -6.66 -25.49 -9.31
N ALA A 222 -6.99 -24.90 -8.15
CA ALA A 222 -8.14 -24.01 -7.98
C ALA A 222 -9.46 -24.66 -8.43
N ASN A 223 -9.82 -25.78 -7.80
CA ASN A 223 -11.08 -26.52 -7.98
C ASN A 223 -11.61 -26.95 -6.59
N LEU A 224 -12.55 -27.91 -6.54
CA LEU A 224 -13.22 -28.38 -5.32
C LEU A 224 -12.92 -29.87 -5.03
N PHE A 225 -11.72 -30.36 -5.38
CA PHE A 225 -11.32 -31.74 -5.11
C PHE A 225 -10.95 -31.96 -3.64
N ASN A 226 -11.41 -33.06 -3.04
CA ASN A 226 -10.97 -33.53 -1.72
C ASN A 226 -10.06 -34.78 -1.82
N ASN A 227 -9.57 -35.27 -0.68
CA ASN A 227 -8.57 -36.36 -0.60
C ASN A 227 -8.93 -37.63 -1.40
N SER A 228 -10.22 -37.96 -1.60
CA SER A 228 -10.58 -39.19 -2.32
C SER A 228 -10.28 -39.11 -3.84
N VAL A 229 -9.90 -37.93 -4.35
CA VAL A 229 -9.44 -37.75 -5.73
C VAL A 229 -8.27 -38.68 -6.08
N PHE A 230 -7.34 -38.95 -5.16
CA PHE A 230 -6.19 -39.82 -5.40
C PHE A 230 -6.60 -41.26 -5.73
N ALA A 231 -7.69 -41.77 -5.14
CA ALA A 231 -8.22 -43.09 -5.45
C ALA A 231 -8.69 -43.21 -6.91
N THR A 232 -9.10 -42.10 -7.53
CA THR A 232 -9.47 -42.06 -8.96
C THR A 232 -8.26 -41.82 -9.87
N LEU A 233 -7.31 -40.99 -9.42
CA LEU A 233 -6.10 -40.66 -10.17
C LEU A 233 -5.07 -41.79 -10.19
N ASN A 234 -5.12 -42.74 -9.24
CA ASN A 234 -4.20 -43.88 -9.15
C ASN A 234 -4.16 -44.80 -10.40
N LYS A 235 -5.06 -44.61 -11.36
CA LYS A 235 -5.04 -45.33 -12.65
C LYS A 235 -4.17 -44.67 -13.71
N LEU A 236 -3.73 -43.43 -13.48
CA LEU A 236 -2.89 -42.64 -14.40
C LEU A 236 -1.40 -42.92 -14.15
N SER A 237 -0.96 -44.15 -14.40
CA SER A 237 0.41 -44.58 -14.06
C SER A 237 1.53 -43.91 -14.88
N ASN A 238 1.20 -43.24 -15.99
CA ASN A 238 2.16 -42.53 -16.85
C ASN A 238 2.38 -41.07 -16.45
N LEU A 239 1.66 -40.59 -15.43
CA LEU A 239 1.72 -39.20 -15.00
C LEU A 239 3.12 -38.84 -14.48
N LYS A 240 3.66 -37.75 -15.01
CA LYS A 240 4.95 -37.12 -14.66
C LYS A 240 4.76 -35.82 -13.88
N SER A 241 3.70 -35.07 -14.12
CA SER A 241 3.39 -33.84 -13.39
C SER A 241 1.93 -33.82 -12.94
N LEU A 242 1.71 -33.56 -11.66
CA LEU A 242 0.39 -33.37 -11.06
C LEU A 242 0.36 -32.07 -10.26
N SER A 243 -0.51 -31.15 -10.67
CA SER A 243 -0.85 -29.96 -9.89
C SER A 243 -2.28 -30.08 -9.38
N ILE A 244 -2.46 -30.01 -8.07
CA ILE A 244 -3.77 -30.08 -7.39
C ILE A 244 -3.82 -29.06 -6.24
N GLY A 245 -3.16 -27.91 -6.43
CA GLY A 245 -3.17 -26.82 -5.47
C GLY A 245 -4.52 -26.12 -5.35
N PHE A 246 -4.73 -25.30 -4.32
CA PHE A 246 -5.94 -24.50 -4.07
C PHE A 246 -7.23 -25.32 -4.20
N ASN A 247 -7.27 -26.49 -3.57
CA ASN A 247 -8.40 -27.39 -3.56
C ASN A 247 -8.92 -27.59 -2.13
N GLN A 248 -9.77 -28.60 -1.92
CA GLN A 248 -10.32 -28.97 -0.61
C GLN A 248 -9.59 -30.18 0.00
N LEU A 249 -8.31 -30.38 -0.33
CA LEU A 249 -7.51 -31.41 0.34
C LEU A 249 -7.31 -30.99 1.79
N ASN A 250 -7.60 -31.87 2.75
CA ASN A 250 -7.56 -31.52 4.17
C ASN A 250 -7.06 -32.65 5.07
N GLY A 251 -6.61 -32.30 6.28
CA GLY A 251 -6.18 -33.30 7.26
C GLY A 251 -4.91 -34.04 6.83
N LEU A 252 -4.87 -35.36 7.04
CA LEU A 252 -3.70 -36.19 6.72
C LEU A 252 -3.89 -36.90 5.37
N ILE A 253 -2.85 -36.92 4.54
CA ILE A 253 -2.80 -37.71 3.31
C ILE A 253 -2.10 -39.04 3.58
N ASP A 254 -2.73 -40.16 3.23
CA ASP A 254 -2.09 -41.48 3.32
C ASP A 254 -1.15 -41.68 2.12
N MET A 255 0.13 -41.97 2.38
CA MET A 255 1.11 -42.20 1.32
C MET A 255 0.75 -43.38 0.41
N LYS A 256 -0.07 -44.34 0.86
CA LYS A 256 -0.60 -45.41 0.02
C LYS A 256 -1.48 -44.89 -1.12
N ASP A 257 -2.16 -43.76 -0.93
CA ASP A 257 -2.97 -43.15 -1.99
C ASP A 257 -2.09 -42.63 -3.13
N LEU A 258 -0.80 -42.36 -2.85
CA LEU A 258 0.19 -41.89 -3.81
C LEU A 258 1.07 -43.01 -4.41
N ASP A 259 0.92 -44.26 -3.93
CA ASP A 259 1.78 -45.39 -4.35
C ASP A 259 1.72 -45.70 -5.84
N ALA A 260 0.61 -45.39 -6.50
CA ALA A 260 0.43 -45.64 -7.92
C ALA A 260 1.22 -44.68 -8.83
N PHE A 261 1.67 -43.52 -8.32
CA PHE A 261 2.35 -42.49 -9.11
C PHE A 261 3.86 -42.73 -9.21
N THR A 262 4.26 -43.92 -9.69
CA THR A 262 5.68 -44.32 -9.74
C THR A 262 6.52 -43.55 -10.76
N ASN A 263 5.89 -42.87 -11.71
CA ASN A 263 6.56 -42.06 -12.75
C ASN A 263 6.56 -40.55 -12.47
N LEU A 264 5.93 -40.12 -11.37
CA LEU A 264 5.74 -38.71 -11.07
C LEU A 264 7.07 -38.04 -10.75
N GLN A 265 7.30 -36.90 -11.38
CA GLN A 265 8.48 -36.05 -11.26
C GLN A 265 8.15 -34.72 -10.58
N LYS A 266 6.93 -34.20 -10.77
CA LYS A 266 6.46 -32.97 -10.12
C LYS A 266 5.11 -33.21 -9.44
N LEU A 267 5.03 -32.79 -8.18
CA LEU A 267 3.80 -32.79 -7.38
C LEU A 267 3.62 -31.41 -6.75
N ASP A 268 2.49 -30.77 -7.02
CA ASP A 268 2.09 -29.50 -6.41
C ASP A 268 0.74 -29.66 -5.71
N MET A 269 0.71 -29.47 -4.40
CA MET A 269 -0.51 -29.51 -3.57
C MET A 269 -0.67 -28.22 -2.75
N SER A 270 -0.08 -27.12 -3.21
CA SER A 270 -0.08 -25.81 -2.53
C SER A 270 -1.50 -25.27 -2.27
N GLY A 271 -1.72 -24.41 -1.28
CA GLY A 271 -3.02 -23.75 -1.02
C GLY A 271 -4.13 -24.69 -0.53
N ASN A 272 -3.79 -25.85 0.03
CA ASN A 272 -4.73 -26.81 0.63
C ASN A 272 -4.66 -26.78 2.17
N GLN A 273 -5.55 -27.50 2.86
CA GLN A 273 -5.65 -27.54 4.33
C GLN A 273 -4.99 -28.78 4.96
N LEU A 274 -3.79 -29.12 4.51
CA LEU A 274 -3.08 -30.33 4.93
C LEU A 274 -2.45 -30.16 6.33
N ARG A 275 -2.53 -31.21 7.16
CA ARG A 275 -1.85 -31.28 8.46
C ARG A 275 -0.55 -32.10 8.41
N GLY A 276 -0.42 -33.02 7.46
CA GLY A 276 0.74 -33.90 7.35
C GLY A 276 0.45 -35.17 6.56
N PHE A 277 1.31 -36.16 6.71
CA PHE A 277 1.26 -37.41 5.95
C PHE A 277 1.24 -38.63 6.87
N VAL A 278 0.48 -39.67 6.47
CA VAL A 278 0.52 -40.99 7.10
C VAL A 278 1.51 -41.87 6.35
N VAL A 279 2.57 -42.28 7.04
CA VAL A 279 3.70 -43.04 6.49
C VAL A 279 3.60 -44.51 6.90
N HIS A 280 3.81 -45.43 5.95
CA HIS A 280 3.81 -46.88 6.19
C HIS A 280 5.20 -47.47 5.91
N LYS A 281 5.49 -48.66 6.48
CA LYS A 281 6.81 -49.32 6.38
C LYS A 281 7.27 -49.65 4.94
N GLU A 282 6.38 -49.67 3.95
CA GLU A 282 6.68 -50.02 2.55
C GLU A 282 5.98 -49.07 1.56
N ASN A 283 6.23 -47.76 1.64
CA ASN A 283 5.78 -46.84 0.59
C ASN A 283 6.51 -47.16 -0.74
N LYS A 284 5.75 -47.36 -1.82
CA LYS A 284 6.28 -47.73 -3.16
C LYS A 284 6.20 -46.60 -4.17
N GLY A 285 5.40 -45.55 -3.89
CA GLY A 285 5.18 -44.40 -4.77
C GLY A 285 6.34 -43.40 -4.86
N LEU A 286 6.24 -42.50 -5.85
CA LEU A 286 7.03 -41.26 -5.97
C LEU A 286 8.57 -41.37 -6.06
N LYS A 287 9.12 -42.55 -6.40
CA LYS A 287 10.58 -42.76 -6.53
C LYS A 287 11.31 -41.85 -7.54
N LYS A 288 10.58 -41.30 -8.53
CA LYS A 288 11.11 -40.38 -9.56
C LYS A 288 10.85 -38.91 -9.27
N LEU A 289 10.29 -38.58 -8.11
CA LEU A 289 9.90 -37.22 -7.77
C LEU A 289 11.15 -36.34 -7.65
N LYS A 290 11.10 -35.19 -8.33
CA LYS A 290 12.13 -34.15 -8.39
C LYS A 290 11.65 -32.83 -7.78
N VAL A 291 10.38 -32.48 -7.99
CA VAL A 291 9.82 -31.21 -7.54
C VAL A 291 8.63 -31.46 -6.63
N LEU A 292 8.69 -30.93 -5.41
CA LEU A 292 7.60 -30.96 -4.44
C LEU A 292 7.23 -29.54 -4.02
N ARG A 293 5.97 -29.16 -4.25
CA ARG A 293 5.43 -27.85 -3.87
C ARG A 293 4.23 -28.00 -2.96
N LEU A 294 4.32 -27.33 -1.84
CA LEU A 294 3.42 -27.42 -0.70
C LEU A 294 3.30 -26.03 -0.06
N GLN A 295 3.11 -24.99 -0.87
CA GLN A 295 3.00 -23.61 -0.40
C GLN A 295 1.66 -23.36 0.28
N SER A 296 1.58 -22.39 1.19
CA SER A 296 0.33 -21.93 1.81
C SER A 296 -0.54 -23.08 2.34
N ILE A 297 0.09 -24.11 2.92
CA ILE A 297 -0.66 -25.18 3.57
C ILE A 297 -1.23 -24.62 4.87
N VAL A 298 -2.56 -24.52 4.94
CA VAL A 298 -3.28 -24.00 6.10
C VAL A 298 -3.54 -25.14 7.07
N THR A 299 -2.78 -25.19 8.14
CA THR A 299 -3.14 -25.95 9.33
C THR A 299 -4.09 -25.10 10.19
N ASP A 300 -4.99 -25.71 10.98
CA ASP A 300 -5.65 -24.96 12.07
C ASP A 300 -4.54 -24.24 12.85
N ASP A 301 -4.70 -22.93 13.11
CA ASP A 301 -3.68 -21.89 13.42
C ASP A 301 -2.62 -22.20 14.51
N SER A 302 -2.58 -23.41 15.07
CA SER A 302 -1.68 -23.90 16.12
C SER A 302 -0.76 -25.06 15.74
N ILE A 303 -0.98 -25.80 14.63
CA ILE A 303 -0.27 -27.09 14.40
C ILE A 303 0.72 -27.00 13.22
N PRO A 304 2.01 -27.37 13.35
CA PRO A 304 2.95 -27.43 12.22
C PRO A 304 2.70 -28.63 11.29
N LEU A 305 3.20 -28.57 10.05
CA LEU A 305 3.17 -29.72 9.12
C LEU A 305 4.01 -30.90 9.65
N GLU A 306 3.40 -32.08 9.78
CA GLU A 306 4.03 -33.27 10.36
C GLU A 306 4.45 -34.33 9.32
N ASN A 307 5.51 -35.09 9.64
CA ASN A 307 6.00 -36.27 8.92
C ASN A 307 6.39 -36.05 7.43
N LEU A 308 6.67 -34.81 7.01
CA LEU A 308 7.07 -34.53 5.63
C LEU A 308 8.32 -35.31 5.21
N VAL A 309 9.40 -35.22 6.01
CA VAL A 309 10.67 -35.87 5.67
C VAL A 309 10.47 -37.39 5.61
N GLU A 310 9.83 -37.98 6.61
CA GLU A 310 9.52 -39.41 6.62
C GLU A 310 8.72 -39.86 5.39
N ALA A 311 7.68 -39.11 5.02
CA ALA A 311 6.80 -39.43 3.91
C ALA A 311 7.52 -39.50 2.56
N PHE A 312 8.44 -38.58 2.31
CA PHE A 312 9.14 -38.47 1.03
C PHE A 312 10.57 -39.05 1.07
N SER A 313 10.99 -39.64 2.19
CA SER A 313 12.36 -40.17 2.38
C SER A 313 12.68 -41.52 1.70
N SER A 314 11.70 -42.24 1.14
CA SER A 314 11.87 -43.67 0.83
C SER A 314 12.94 -43.94 -0.25
N GLU A 315 14.11 -44.43 0.20
CA GLU A 315 15.32 -44.89 -0.49
C GLU A 315 16.29 -43.82 -1.06
N LEU A 316 16.34 -42.61 -0.48
CA LEU A 316 17.24 -41.47 -0.83
C LEU A 316 16.83 -40.74 -2.13
N SER A 317 15.67 -40.08 -2.09
CA SER A 317 14.96 -39.50 -3.23
C SER A 317 15.76 -38.53 -4.11
N ASN A 318 15.45 -38.52 -5.40
CA ASN A 318 15.96 -37.61 -6.42
C ASN A 318 15.35 -36.18 -6.36
N LEU A 319 14.89 -35.74 -5.18
CA LEU A 319 14.29 -34.41 -5.03
C LEU A 319 15.34 -33.32 -5.29
N GLU A 320 15.01 -32.43 -6.21
CA GLU A 320 15.80 -31.29 -6.67
C GLU A 320 15.19 -29.97 -6.16
N GLU A 321 13.86 -29.88 -5.97
CA GLU A 321 13.16 -28.69 -5.45
C GLU A 321 12.15 -29.06 -4.36
N ILE A 322 12.24 -28.36 -3.22
CA ILE A 322 11.22 -28.35 -2.18
C ILE A 322 10.82 -26.90 -1.93
N ASN A 323 9.54 -26.61 -2.09
CA ASN A 323 8.97 -25.31 -1.74
C ASN A 323 7.81 -25.48 -0.75
N LEU A 324 7.95 -24.85 0.41
CA LEU A 324 7.00 -24.88 1.53
C LEU A 324 6.52 -23.47 1.92
N ASP A 325 6.74 -22.46 1.09
CA ASP A 325 6.49 -21.05 1.42
C ASP A 325 5.10 -20.83 2.01
N TYR A 326 4.98 -19.93 3.00
CA TYR A 326 3.74 -19.65 3.73
C TYR A 326 3.14 -20.85 4.51
N SER A 327 3.89 -21.94 4.71
CA SER A 327 3.42 -23.09 5.51
C SER A 327 4.02 -23.07 6.90
N ARG A 328 3.23 -23.33 7.94
CA ARG A 328 3.73 -23.34 9.32
C ARG A 328 4.58 -24.59 9.58
N LEU A 329 5.85 -24.40 9.90
CA LEU A 329 6.82 -25.49 10.09
C LEU A 329 7.47 -25.46 11.47
N ASN A 330 7.94 -26.63 11.92
CA ASN A 330 8.84 -26.73 13.07
C ASN A 330 10.30 -26.70 12.57
N ILE A 331 11.17 -25.93 13.23
CA ILE A 331 12.59 -25.79 12.87
C ILE A 331 13.35 -27.13 12.79
N ASN A 332 12.90 -28.17 13.50
CA ASN A 332 13.46 -29.52 13.44
C ASN A 332 13.47 -30.12 12.03
N ILE A 333 12.63 -29.62 11.11
CA ILE A 333 12.66 -30.01 9.70
C ILE A 333 14.06 -29.81 9.10
N LEU A 334 14.76 -28.73 9.46
CA LEU A 334 16.10 -28.42 8.96
C LEU A 334 17.17 -29.41 9.43
N GLN A 335 16.97 -30.09 10.56
CA GLN A 335 17.86 -31.16 11.02
C GLN A 335 17.67 -32.45 10.22
N SER A 336 16.46 -32.68 9.72
CA SER A 336 16.07 -33.93 9.06
C SER A 336 16.15 -33.85 7.53
N ILE A 337 16.07 -32.64 6.96
CA ILE A 337 16.03 -32.41 5.51
C ILE A 337 17.30 -32.87 4.76
N GLY A 338 18.41 -33.08 5.48
CA GLY A 338 19.70 -33.53 4.93
C GLY A 338 19.66 -34.87 4.19
N VAL A 339 18.60 -35.65 4.37
CA VAL A 339 18.38 -36.90 3.60
C VAL A 339 18.19 -36.66 2.10
N PHE A 340 17.83 -35.45 1.67
CA PHE A 340 17.58 -35.09 0.28
C PHE A 340 18.83 -34.57 -0.43
N THR A 341 19.87 -35.40 -0.57
CA THR A 341 21.19 -34.97 -1.05
C THR A 341 21.24 -34.41 -2.48
N SER A 342 20.21 -34.65 -3.30
CA SER A 342 20.09 -34.10 -4.67
C SER A 342 19.46 -32.70 -4.71
N LEU A 343 19.06 -32.14 -3.56
CA LEU A 343 18.32 -30.90 -3.49
C LEU A 343 19.16 -29.73 -4.02
N GLN A 344 18.57 -28.97 -4.94
CA GLN A 344 19.12 -27.76 -5.56
C GLN A 344 18.39 -26.52 -5.07
N THR A 345 17.08 -26.60 -4.82
CA THR A 345 16.25 -25.49 -4.33
C THR A 345 15.52 -25.86 -3.06
N LEU A 346 15.72 -25.07 -2.00
CA LEU A 346 14.96 -25.14 -0.75
C LEU A 346 14.36 -23.77 -0.44
N SER A 347 13.03 -23.70 -0.40
CA SER A 347 12.28 -22.46 -0.12
C SER A 347 11.35 -22.65 1.06
N LEU A 348 11.58 -21.88 2.12
CA LEU A 348 10.88 -21.86 3.40
C LEU A 348 10.47 -20.42 3.77
N TYR A 349 10.11 -19.61 2.76
CA TYR A 349 9.69 -18.22 2.94
C TYR A 349 8.46 -18.16 3.86
N ARG A 350 8.49 -17.30 4.89
CA ARG A 350 7.35 -17.04 5.78
C ARG A 350 6.71 -18.31 6.37
N CYS A 351 7.55 -19.21 6.89
CA CYS A 351 7.13 -20.50 7.45
C CYS A 351 6.97 -20.52 8.99
N ALA A 352 7.05 -19.35 9.64
CA ALA A 352 7.03 -19.19 11.09
C ALA A 352 8.11 -20.01 11.83
N LEU A 353 9.28 -20.18 11.23
CA LEU A 353 10.43 -20.82 11.85
C LEU A 353 11.00 -19.93 12.97
N ILE A 354 11.29 -20.53 14.14
CA ILE A 354 11.80 -19.82 15.33
C ILE A 354 13.03 -20.57 15.86
N GLY A 355 14.07 -19.81 16.23
CA GLY A 355 15.31 -20.33 16.83
C GLY A 355 16.51 -20.23 15.90
N SER A 356 17.62 -20.86 16.25
CA SER A 356 18.86 -20.82 15.46
C SER A 356 18.90 -21.89 14.36
N LEU A 357 19.53 -21.58 13.24
CA LEU A 357 19.83 -22.58 12.21
C LEU A 357 20.72 -23.71 12.79
N PRO A 358 20.38 -24.99 12.56
CA PRO A 358 21.17 -26.10 13.09
C PRO A 358 22.47 -26.32 12.31
N ASP A 359 23.51 -26.85 12.96
CA ASP A 359 24.82 -27.14 12.34
C ASP A 359 24.87 -28.47 11.55
N HIS A 360 23.77 -29.22 11.46
CA HIS A 360 23.66 -30.52 10.80
C HIS A 360 22.31 -30.67 10.09
N GLY A 361 22.19 -31.65 9.18
CA GLY A 361 20.98 -31.87 8.39
C GLY A 361 21.04 -31.09 7.09
N TRP A 362 20.43 -29.91 7.02
CA TRP A 362 20.47 -29.07 5.81
C TRP A 362 21.91 -28.67 5.41
N CYS A 363 22.85 -28.60 6.35
CA CYS A 363 24.28 -28.42 6.09
C CYS A 363 24.91 -29.51 5.20
N ASP A 364 24.26 -30.68 5.08
CA ASP A 364 24.74 -31.80 4.26
C ASP A 364 24.36 -31.65 2.77
N LEU A 365 23.53 -30.65 2.42
CA LEU A 365 23.00 -30.41 1.08
C LEU A 365 24.02 -29.70 0.15
N ARG A 366 25.10 -30.39 -0.22
CA ARG A 366 26.20 -29.80 -1.01
C ARG A 366 25.83 -29.36 -2.44
N ASN A 367 24.71 -29.86 -2.97
CA ASN A 367 24.21 -29.52 -4.31
C ASN A 367 23.23 -28.33 -4.30
N LEU A 368 22.98 -27.73 -3.13
CA LEU A 368 22.02 -26.64 -2.99
C LEU A 368 22.52 -25.40 -3.75
N GLU A 369 21.71 -24.93 -4.70
CA GLU A 369 21.94 -23.74 -5.52
C GLU A 369 21.12 -22.54 -5.03
N VAL A 370 19.91 -22.77 -4.51
CA VAL A 370 18.99 -21.73 -4.03
C VAL A 370 18.50 -22.07 -2.62
N LEU A 371 18.68 -21.14 -1.68
CA LEU A 371 18.15 -21.21 -0.33
C LEU A 371 17.38 -19.94 0.01
N ASP A 372 16.09 -20.07 0.29
CA ASP A 372 15.24 -19.02 0.84
C ASP A 372 14.67 -19.45 2.19
N VAL A 373 15.04 -18.74 3.25
CA VAL A 373 14.47 -18.89 4.61
C VAL A 373 14.02 -17.55 5.16
N SER A 374 13.70 -16.61 4.27
CA SER A 374 13.34 -15.24 4.62
C SER A 374 11.96 -15.12 5.29
N TRP A 375 11.70 -13.97 5.92
CA TRP A 375 10.43 -13.69 6.61
C TRP A 375 10.07 -14.69 7.72
N ASN A 376 11.07 -15.13 8.47
CA ASN A 376 10.91 -16.01 9.63
C ASN A 376 11.36 -15.28 10.93
N ALA A 377 11.47 -16.01 12.03
CA ALA A 377 12.03 -15.52 13.28
C ALA A 377 13.31 -16.30 13.66
N LEU A 378 14.13 -16.61 12.66
CA LEU A 378 15.41 -17.27 12.86
C LEU A 378 16.42 -16.30 13.49
N GLU A 379 17.23 -16.79 14.42
CA GLU A 379 18.16 -15.97 15.21
C GLU A 379 19.54 -16.61 15.37
N GLY A 380 20.46 -15.90 16.03
CA GLY A 380 21.83 -16.37 16.24
C GLY A 380 22.78 -16.05 15.08
N MET A 381 23.96 -16.67 15.07
CA MET A 381 24.96 -16.50 14.02
C MET A 381 24.75 -17.50 12.88
N LEU A 382 25.23 -17.17 11.67
CA LEU A 382 25.25 -18.14 10.58
C LEU A 382 26.17 -19.33 10.92
N PRO A 383 25.69 -20.58 10.81
CA PRO A 383 26.49 -21.78 11.02
C PRO A 383 27.79 -21.81 10.22
N HIS A 384 28.86 -22.34 10.81
CA HIS A 384 30.13 -22.53 10.09
C HIS A 384 29.99 -23.45 8.87
N CYS A 385 28.98 -24.32 8.86
CA CYS A 385 28.71 -25.23 7.74
C CYS A 385 28.38 -24.52 6.43
N PHE A 386 27.98 -23.23 6.46
CA PHE A 386 27.76 -22.43 5.25
C PHE A 386 28.95 -22.49 4.30
N SER A 387 30.18 -22.59 4.82
CA SER A 387 31.38 -22.68 3.99
C SER A 387 31.40 -23.91 3.07
N ASN A 388 30.62 -24.94 3.38
CA ASN A 388 30.55 -26.20 2.63
C ASN A 388 29.49 -26.19 1.52
N LEU A 389 28.61 -25.20 1.47
CA LEU A 389 27.53 -25.08 0.48
C LEU A 389 28.03 -24.41 -0.81
N THR A 390 29.14 -24.88 -1.37
CA THR A 390 29.88 -24.20 -2.46
C THR A 390 29.11 -24.07 -3.79
N SER A 391 28.01 -24.82 -3.93
CA SER A 391 27.12 -24.76 -5.11
C SER A 391 26.11 -23.61 -5.06
N LEU A 392 26.00 -22.94 -3.91
CA LEU A 392 24.99 -21.91 -3.68
C LEU A 392 25.20 -20.71 -4.61
N ARG A 393 24.14 -20.35 -5.33
CA ARG A 393 24.06 -19.21 -6.26
C ARG A 393 23.15 -18.12 -5.74
N GLU A 394 22.10 -18.48 -5.02
CA GLU A 394 21.12 -17.54 -4.48
C GLU A 394 20.88 -17.84 -2.99
N LEU A 395 20.98 -16.80 -2.17
CA LEU A 395 20.76 -16.88 -0.73
C LEU A 395 19.85 -15.73 -0.29
N ASP A 396 18.65 -16.07 0.19
CA ASP A 396 17.76 -15.14 0.86
C ASP A 396 17.54 -15.57 2.31
N ILE A 397 18.09 -14.78 3.23
CA ILE A 397 17.92 -14.92 4.69
C ILE A 397 17.32 -13.65 5.30
N SER A 398 16.72 -12.79 4.47
CA SER A 398 16.20 -11.50 4.88
C SER A 398 15.01 -11.61 5.84
N ASN A 399 14.66 -10.50 6.51
CA ASN A 399 13.51 -10.43 7.43
C ASN A 399 13.55 -11.53 8.50
N ASN A 400 14.65 -11.60 9.23
CA ASN A 400 14.93 -12.53 10.34
C ASN A 400 15.61 -11.76 11.50
N ARG A 401 16.25 -12.47 12.44
CA ARG A 401 16.98 -11.90 13.58
C ARG A 401 18.43 -12.40 13.64
N PHE A 402 19.01 -12.74 12.49
CA PHE A 402 20.40 -13.20 12.42
C PHE A 402 21.38 -12.11 12.86
N SER A 403 22.47 -12.51 13.47
CA SER A 403 23.50 -11.63 14.03
C SER A 403 24.91 -12.14 13.71
N GLY A 404 25.94 -11.39 14.11
CA GLY A 404 27.34 -11.74 13.81
C GLY A 404 27.83 -11.13 12.50
N ASN A 405 28.90 -11.69 11.94
CA ASN A 405 29.58 -11.17 10.74
C ASN A 405 29.35 -12.06 9.51
N LEU A 406 29.84 -11.62 8.35
CA LEU A 406 29.67 -12.31 7.07
C LEU A 406 30.78 -13.35 6.77
N THR A 407 31.69 -13.64 7.72
CA THR A 407 32.80 -14.58 7.50
C THR A 407 32.35 -15.98 7.07
N PRO A 408 31.24 -16.56 7.58
CA PRO A 408 30.75 -17.86 7.12
C PRO A 408 30.42 -17.93 5.63
N LEU A 409 30.14 -16.79 4.99
CA LEU A 409 29.82 -16.72 3.56
C LEU A 409 31.08 -16.61 2.67
N ALA A 410 32.23 -16.25 3.22
CA ALA A 410 33.42 -15.82 2.45
C ALA A 410 34.00 -16.86 1.46
N SER A 411 33.65 -18.15 1.60
CA SER A 411 34.08 -19.21 0.67
C SER A 411 33.09 -19.50 -0.47
N LEU A 412 31.92 -18.87 -0.48
CA LEU A 412 30.82 -19.15 -1.41
C LEU A 412 30.94 -18.37 -2.72
N THR A 413 32.02 -18.61 -3.48
CA THR A 413 32.35 -17.85 -4.69
C THR A 413 31.38 -18.06 -5.87
N SER A 414 30.48 -19.04 -5.79
CA SER A 414 29.42 -19.31 -6.77
C SER A 414 28.22 -18.35 -6.66
N LEU A 415 28.13 -17.59 -5.55
CA LEU A 415 27.00 -16.70 -5.29
C LEU A 415 26.85 -15.62 -6.37
N ARG A 416 25.61 -15.45 -6.81
CA ARG A 416 25.13 -14.45 -7.76
C ARG A 416 24.19 -13.45 -7.12
N ALA A 417 23.36 -13.88 -6.17
CA ALA A 417 22.44 -13.00 -5.44
C ALA A 417 22.45 -13.31 -3.94
N ILE A 418 22.50 -12.26 -3.12
CA ILE A 418 22.47 -12.35 -1.66
C ILE A 418 21.53 -11.29 -1.11
N SER A 419 20.55 -11.71 -0.30
CA SER A 419 19.67 -10.84 0.48
C SER A 419 19.88 -11.11 1.97
N LEU A 420 20.40 -10.09 2.68
CA LEU A 420 20.68 -10.08 4.11
C LEU A 420 19.74 -9.11 4.86
N SER A 421 18.87 -8.40 4.14
CA SER A 421 18.10 -7.26 4.62
C SER A 421 17.26 -7.58 5.87
N SER A 422 17.00 -6.57 6.70
CA SER A 422 16.17 -6.69 7.90
C SER A 422 16.64 -7.79 8.86
N ASN A 423 17.90 -7.70 9.29
CA ASN A 423 18.54 -8.58 10.28
C ASN A 423 19.36 -7.75 11.30
N HIS A 424 20.24 -8.40 12.06
CA HIS A 424 21.15 -7.78 13.03
C HIS A 424 22.63 -8.04 12.70
N PHE A 425 22.97 -8.25 11.42
CA PHE A 425 24.35 -8.46 10.99
C PHE A 425 25.21 -7.22 11.21
N GLN A 426 26.49 -7.46 11.53
CA GLN A 426 27.57 -6.49 11.49
C GLN A 426 28.24 -6.58 10.11
N ILE A 427 27.95 -5.60 9.26
CA ILE A 427 28.36 -5.59 7.85
C ILE A 427 29.43 -4.51 7.65
N PRO A 428 30.68 -4.87 7.31
CA PRO A 428 31.70 -3.90 6.94
C PRO A 428 31.28 -3.13 5.69
N ILE A 429 31.40 -1.79 5.69
CA ILE A 429 30.96 -0.94 4.58
C ILE A 429 31.66 -1.25 3.24
N SER A 430 32.87 -1.82 3.28
CA SER A 430 33.60 -2.26 2.09
C SER A 430 33.13 -3.58 1.49
N PHE A 431 32.34 -4.35 2.23
CA PHE A 431 32.01 -5.74 1.91
C PHE A 431 33.24 -6.64 1.64
N VAL A 432 34.38 -6.36 2.29
CA VAL A 432 35.63 -7.15 2.16
C VAL A 432 35.40 -8.67 2.24
N PRO A 433 34.56 -9.24 3.14
CA PRO A 433 34.30 -10.67 3.16
C PRO A 433 33.75 -11.26 1.85
N LEU A 434 33.07 -10.45 1.03
CA LEU A 434 32.48 -10.83 -0.26
C LEU A 434 33.34 -10.40 -1.46
N ALA A 435 34.42 -9.65 -1.24
CA ALA A 435 35.18 -8.99 -2.31
C ALA A 435 35.80 -9.96 -3.33
N ASN A 436 35.95 -11.24 -2.99
CA ASN A 436 36.50 -12.26 -3.89
C ASN A 436 35.47 -12.94 -4.80
N PHE A 437 34.19 -12.57 -4.74
CA PHE A 437 33.13 -13.24 -5.49
C PHE A 437 33.10 -12.67 -6.91
N PRO A 438 33.41 -13.44 -7.97
CA PRO A 438 33.49 -12.90 -9.32
C PRO A 438 32.13 -12.76 -10.01
N ASN A 439 31.11 -13.50 -9.56
CA ASN A 439 29.80 -13.61 -10.22
C ASN A 439 28.66 -12.94 -9.45
N LEU A 440 28.97 -12.22 -8.35
CA LEU A 440 27.94 -11.57 -7.54
C LEU A 440 27.35 -10.38 -8.31
N GLU A 441 26.04 -10.39 -8.54
CA GLU A 441 25.29 -9.38 -9.30
C GLU A 441 24.28 -8.63 -8.42
N VAL A 442 23.78 -9.24 -7.34
CA VAL A 442 22.73 -8.68 -6.48
C VAL A 442 23.18 -8.75 -5.02
N LEU A 443 23.16 -7.60 -4.34
CA LEU A 443 23.51 -7.48 -2.93
C LEU A 443 22.54 -6.55 -2.20
N LEU A 444 21.71 -7.11 -1.32
CA LEU A 444 20.77 -6.34 -0.51
C LEU A 444 21.07 -6.58 0.97
N ALA A 445 21.24 -5.49 1.71
CA ALA A 445 21.70 -5.53 3.08
C ALA A 445 21.04 -4.44 3.95
N ASP A 446 19.81 -4.05 3.59
CA ASP A 446 19.02 -3.03 4.28
C ASP A 446 18.81 -3.35 5.75
N GLU A 447 18.56 -2.34 6.58
CA GLU A 447 18.16 -2.46 7.99
C GLU A 447 19.12 -3.29 8.88
N ASN A 448 20.38 -3.47 8.48
CA ASN A 448 21.44 -4.11 9.27
C ASN A 448 22.33 -3.09 9.99
N LYS A 449 23.35 -3.55 10.72
CA LYS A 449 24.36 -2.69 11.34
C LYS A 449 25.57 -2.54 10.42
N LEU A 450 25.84 -1.33 9.92
CA LEU A 450 27.05 -1.03 9.16
C LEU A 450 28.23 -0.74 10.09
N GLU A 451 29.35 -1.41 9.85
CA GLU A 451 30.61 -1.21 10.55
C GLU A 451 31.60 -0.43 9.69
N MET A 452 32.13 0.65 10.27
CA MET A 452 33.08 1.54 9.62
C MET A 452 34.49 0.97 9.77
N GLU A 453 35.16 0.82 8.63
CA GLU A 453 36.56 0.43 8.57
C GLU A 453 37.46 1.67 8.42
N PRO A 454 38.71 1.62 8.90
CA PRO A 454 39.65 2.71 8.71
C PRO A 454 40.00 2.91 7.22
N SER A 455 40.25 4.16 6.83
CA SER A 455 40.33 4.70 5.45
C SER A 455 41.44 4.14 4.53
N PHE A 456 42.14 3.08 4.93
CA PHE A 456 43.24 2.47 4.17
C PHE A 456 42.88 1.13 3.50
N HIS A 457 41.65 0.64 3.63
CA HIS A 457 41.20 -0.55 2.90
C HIS A 457 40.90 -0.22 1.43
N THR A 458 41.87 -0.48 0.55
CA THR A 458 41.83 -0.22 -0.90
C THR A 458 41.50 -1.45 -1.74
N LEU A 459 41.00 -2.52 -1.12
CA LEU A 459 40.68 -3.75 -1.83
C LEU A 459 39.50 -3.51 -2.77
N VAL A 460 39.74 -3.54 -4.09
CA VAL A 460 38.69 -3.44 -5.11
C VAL A 460 38.01 -4.81 -5.23
N PRO A 461 36.69 -4.90 -5.00
CA PRO A 461 35.96 -6.16 -5.18
C PRO A 461 36.02 -6.67 -6.63
N LYS A 462 36.01 -7.99 -6.80
CA LYS A 462 35.99 -8.65 -8.11
C LYS A 462 34.61 -8.67 -8.76
N PHE A 463 33.55 -8.51 -7.97
CA PHE A 463 32.18 -8.50 -8.47
C PHE A 463 31.86 -7.21 -9.25
N GLN A 464 30.87 -7.33 -10.14
CA GLN A 464 30.20 -6.21 -10.80
C GLN A 464 28.70 -6.34 -10.53
N LEU A 465 28.22 -5.57 -9.57
CA LEU A 465 26.82 -5.56 -9.16
C LEU A 465 25.96 -4.89 -10.23
N LYS A 466 24.76 -5.44 -10.40
CA LYS A 466 23.63 -4.85 -11.12
C LYS A 466 22.64 -4.22 -10.15
N PHE A 467 22.47 -4.80 -8.96
CA PHE A 467 21.52 -4.34 -7.95
C PHE A 467 22.23 -4.24 -6.60
N ILE A 468 22.14 -3.07 -5.98
CA ILE A 468 22.62 -2.86 -4.61
C ILE A 468 21.60 -2.08 -3.78
N SER A 469 21.35 -2.55 -2.56
CA SER A 469 20.53 -1.84 -1.58
C SER A 469 21.18 -1.88 -0.20
N LEU A 470 21.27 -0.70 0.42
CA LEU A 470 21.86 -0.47 1.73
C LEU A 470 20.96 0.40 2.61
N SER A 471 19.65 0.38 2.43
CA SER A 471 18.72 1.31 3.08
C SER A 471 18.65 1.17 4.60
N LYS A 472 18.41 2.27 5.31
CA LYS A 472 18.08 2.31 6.76
C LYS A 472 19.06 1.57 7.69
N CYS A 473 20.34 1.50 7.32
CA CYS A 473 21.30 0.79 8.16
C CYS A 473 21.62 1.56 9.45
N ARG A 474 21.79 0.82 10.55
CA ARG A 474 22.18 1.38 11.85
C ARG A 474 23.70 1.54 11.90
N THR A 475 24.19 2.67 12.37
CA THR A 475 25.63 2.90 12.57
C THR A 475 25.95 3.14 14.05
N SER A 476 27.15 2.71 14.47
CA SER A 476 27.63 2.91 15.85
C SER A 476 28.09 4.36 16.12
N GLN A 477 28.35 5.15 15.06
CA GLN A 477 28.76 6.54 15.14
C GLN A 477 27.66 7.45 14.60
N GLN A 478 27.28 8.47 15.38
CA GLN A 478 26.24 9.45 15.00
C GLN A 478 26.71 10.50 13.96
N LEU A 479 27.95 10.41 13.48
CA LEU A 479 28.56 11.37 12.56
C LEU A 479 28.34 10.96 11.10
N SER A 480 28.27 11.96 10.22
CA SER A 480 28.03 11.85 8.78
C SER A 480 28.86 10.77 8.09
N LEU A 481 28.23 9.93 7.27
CA LEU A 481 28.91 8.84 6.56
C LEU A 481 29.45 9.30 5.20
N GLU A 482 30.59 8.75 4.81
CA GLU A 482 31.08 8.80 3.43
C GLU A 482 30.49 7.61 2.64
N LEU A 483 30.30 7.81 1.34
CA LEU A 483 29.82 6.76 0.45
C LEU A 483 30.84 5.60 0.37
N PRO A 484 30.38 4.34 0.23
CA PRO A 484 31.28 3.20 0.05
C PRO A 484 32.16 3.38 -1.19
N THR A 485 33.49 3.42 -1.00
CA THR A 485 34.44 3.73 -2.07
C THR A 485 34.47 2.67 -3.18
N PHE A 486 34.09 1.43 -2.88
CA PHE A 486 34.07 0.36 -3.88
C PHE A 486 33.05 0.62 -5.00
N LEU A 487 32.00 1.41 -4.75
CA LEU A 487 30.99 1.78 -5.75
C LEU A 487 31.61 2.49 -6.96
N TYR A 488 32.72 3.21 -6.76
CA TYR A 488 33.45 3.87 -7.85
C TYR A 488 33.94 2.87 -8.91
N TYR A 489 34.20 1.62 -8.52
CA TYR A 489 34.70 0.56 -9.38
C TYR A 489 33.59 -0.34 -9.96
N GLN A 490 32.32 0.02 -9.77
CA GLN A 490 31.16 -0.68 -10.35
C GLN A 490 30.70 0.05 -11.62
N ASN A 491 30.48 -0.70 -12.71
CA ASN A 491 30.17 -0.14 -14.04
C ASN A 491 28.96 -0.80 -14.74
N ASP A 492 28.26 -1.73 -14.09
CA ASP A 492 27.06 -2.40 -14.63
C ASP A 492 25.83 -2.27 -13.71
N LEU A 493 25.83 -1.28 -12.80
CA LEU A 493 24.72 -1.02 -11.90
C LEU A 493 23.47 -0.57 -12.69
N ARG A 494 22.33 -1.15 -12.31
CA ARG A 494 20.99 -0.88 -12.84
C ARG A 494 20.08 -0.27 -11.77
N PHE A 495 20.17 -0.78 -10.54
CA PHE A 495 19.42 -0.28 -9.39
C PHE A 495 20.36 0.01 -8.23
N VAL A 496 20.23 1.21 -7.65
CA VAL A 496 20.99 1.63 -6.47
C VAL A 496 20.06 2.27 -5.46
N ASP A 497 19.93 1.66 -4.28
CA ASP A 497 19.29 2.27 -3.11
C ASP A 497 20.27 2.42 -1.94
N LEU A 498 20.57 3.67 -1.59
CA LEU A 498 21.43 4.04 -0.46
C LEU A 498 20.66 4.89 0.56
N SER A 499 19.33 4.77 0.60
CA SER A 499 18.46 5.67 1.36
C SER A 499 18.58 5.52 2.88
N GLN A 500 18.26 6.59 3.61
CA GLN A 500 18.13 6.58 5.07
C GLN A 500 19.40 6.18 5.85
N ASN A 501 20.59 6.54 5.33
CA ASN A 501 21.90 6.19 5.95
C ASN A 501 22.72 7.37 6.46
N LYS A 502 22.25 8.62 6.32
CA LYS A 502 23.02 9.82 6.66
C LYS A 502 24.34 9.97 5.86
N PHE A 503 24.42 9.44 4.64
CA PHE A 503 25.54 9.74 3.73
C PHE A 503 25.62 11.25 3.45
N SER A 504 26.82 11.78 3.39
CA SER A 504 27.09 13.22 3.27
C SER A 504 28.04 13.55 2.13
N GLY A 505 28.31 14.85 1.93
CA GLY A 505 29.07 15.35 0.79
C GLY A 505 28.15 15.84 -0.32
N THR A 506 28.65 15.87 -1.57
CA THR A 506 27.84 16.20 -2.75
C THR A 506 27.24 14.94 -3.37
N VAL A 507 26.16 15.10 -4.13
CA VAL A 507 25.52 14.00 -4.88
C VAL A 507 26.57 13.31 -5.79
N PRO A 508 26.69 11.97 -5.78
CA PRO A 508 27.73 11.24 -6.49
C PRO A 508 27.40 11.09 -8.00
N PHE A 509 27.51 12.16 -8.78
CA PHE A 509 27.20 12.09 -10.23
C PHE A 509 28.11 11.15 -11.02
N TRP A 510 29.33 10.90 -10.55
CA TRP A 510 30.21 9.87 -11.10
C TRP A 510 29.56 8.48 -11.14
N LEU A 511 28.60 8.20 -10.25
CA LEU A 511 27.87 6.93 -10.24
C LEU A 511 27.02 6.79 -11.51
N LEU A 512 26.37 7.87 -11.93
CA LEU A 512 25.58 7.94 -13.17
C LEU A 512 26.46 7.93 -14.42
N GLU A 513 27.65 8.54 -14.34
CA GLU A 513 28.62 8.57 -15.44
C GLU A 513 29.23 7.18 -15.69
N ASN A 514 29.61 6.49 -14.62
CA ASN A 514 30.23 5.17 -14.71
C ASN A 514 29.22 4.06 -15.06
N ASN A 515 27.92 4.28 -14.80
CA ASN A 515 26.87 3.27 -15.00
C ASN A 515 25.82 3.76 -16.01
N THR A 516 26.14 3.60 -17.29
CA THR A 516 25.26 4.05 -18.40
C THR A 516 23.98 3.21 -18.57
N LYS A 517 23.88 2.07 -17.87
CA LYS A 517 22.68 1.23 -17.80
C LYS A 517 21.87 1.43 -16.51
N LEU A 518 22.20 2.44 -15.71
CA LEU A 518 21.44 2.72 -14.49
C LEU A 518 20.00 3.10 -14.85
N GLU A 519 19.05 2.45 -14.19
CA GLU A 519 17.61 2.63 -14.34
C GLU A 519 17.06 3.44 -13.13
N ASP A 520 17.39 3.00 -11.91
CA ASP A 520 16.89 3.59 -10.67
C ASP A 520 18.02 4.07 -9.75
N LEU A 521 17.91 5.30 -9.27
CA LEU A 521 18.82 5.88 -8.27
C LEU A 521 18.04 6.47 -7.08
N ILE A 522 18.16 5.81 -5.92
CA ILE A 522 17.48 6.17 -4.68
C ILE A 522 18.52 6.59 -3.63
N LEU A 523 18.57 7.88 -3.34
CA LEU A 523 19.45 8.52 -2.36
C LEU A 523 18.68 9.22 -1.23
N LYS A 524 17.39 8.91 -1.08
CA LYS A 524 16.46 9.54 -0.14
C LYS A 524 16.94 9.51 1.32
N GLY A 525 16.64 10.53 2.12
CA GLY A 525 16.83 10.47 3.58
C GLY A 525 18.30 10.49 4.01
N ASN A 526 19.15 11.17 3.26
CA ASN A 526 20.57 11.31 3.53
C ASN A 526 20.92 12.75 3.92
N SER A 527 22.20 13.12 3.86
CA SER A 527 22.73 14.44 4.20
C SER A 527 23.54 15.03 3.03
N PHE A 528 23.19 14.70 1.80
CA PHE A 528 23.82 15.28 0.61
C PHE A 528 23.54 16.79 0.53
N THR A 529 24.54 17.55 0.10
CA THR A 529 24.56 19.02 0.07
C THR A 529 25.07 19.54 -1.28
N GLY A 530 25.07 20.87 -1.44
CA GLY A 530 25.56 21.52 -2.65
C GLY A 530 24.49 21.60 -3.76
N PRO A 531 24.83 22.22 -4.90
CA PRO A 531 23.94 22.28 -6.05
C PRO A 531 23.85 20.94 -6.77
N LEU A 532 22.67 20.65 -7.33
CA LEU A 532 22.51 19.54 -8.27
C LEU A 532 23.17 19.96 -9.59
N THR A 533 24.36 19.44 -9.92
CA THR A 533 25.09 19.78 -11.15
C THR A 533 25.14 18.59 -12.09
N LEU A 534 24.34 18.62 -13.15
CA LEU A 534 24.28 17.54 -14.14
C LEU A 534 25.29 17.77 -15.27
N LEU A 535 26.04 16.74 -15.64
CA LEU A 535 26.88 16.75 -16.84
C LEU A 535 26.06 16.67 -18.14
N SER A 536 26.69 17.04 -19.25
CA SER A 536 26.05 17.18 -20.56
C SER A 536 25.72 15.86 -21.28
N THR A 537 26.23 14.72 -20.80
CA THR A 537 26.03 13.41 -21.44
C THR A 537 24.64 12.85 -21.14
N PRO A 538 23.81 12.53 -22.14
CA PRO A 538 22.52 11.90 -21.92
C PRO A 538 22.66 10.49 -21.34
N ASN A 539 21.91 10.17 -20.29
CA ASN A 539 21.70 8.82 -19.78
C ASN A 539 20.23 8.44 -20.03
N SER A 540 20.02 7.62 -21.07
CA SER A 540 18.67 7.32 -21.59
C SER A 540 17.97 6.17 -20.88
N ASN A 541 18.68 5.43 -20.03
CA ASN A 541 18.13 4.26 -19.31
C ASN A 541 17.53 4.64 -17.96
N VAL A 542 17.92 5.78 -17.38
CA VAL A 542 17.39 6.23 -16.09
C VAL A 542 15.91 6.54 -16.20
N SER A 543 15.10 5.77 -15.47
CA SER A 543 13.64 5.86 -15.38
C SER A 543 13.21 6.53 -14.07
N SER A 544 13.91 6.30 -12.95
CA SER A 544 13.57 6.87 -11.65
C SER A 544 14.76 7.50 -10.92
N ILE A 545 14.51 8.67 -10.33
CA ILE A 545 15.44 9.33 -9.42
C ILE A 545 14.68 9.78 -8.16
N ASP A 546 15.11 9.28 -7.00
CA ASP A 546 14.68 9.78 -5.69
C ASP A 546 15.85 10.34 -4.88
N MET A 547 15.93 11.66 -4.76
CA MET A 547 16.90 12.36 -3.92
C MET A 547 16.19 13.15 -2.80
N SER A 548 15.00 12.72 -2.41
CA SER A 548 14.19 13.39 -1.39
C SER A 548 14.86 13.40 -0.02
N ASP A 549 14.45 14.30 0.87
CA ASP A 549 14.88 14.34 2.28
C ASP A 549 16.42 14.41 2.41
N ASN A 550 16.99 15.45 1.81
CA ASN A 550 18.41 15.77 1.80
C ASN A 550 18.61 17.27 2.06
N LYS A 551 19.82 17.80 1.85
CA LYS A 551 20.18 19.21 2.04
C LYS A 551 20.68 19.85 0.73
N ILE A 552 20.18 19.37 -0.41
CA ILE A 552 20.57 19.85 -1.75
C ILE A 552 19.97 21.24 -1.96
N GLN A 553 20.75 22.16 -2.53
CA GLN A 553 20.41 23.58 -2.63
C GLN A 553 20.55 24.13 -4.06
N GLY A 554 20.14 25.37 -4.30
CA GLY A 554 20.26 26.01 -5.61
C GLY A 554 19.11 25.68 -6.56
N PRO A 555 19.16 26.13 -7.83
CA PRO A 555 18.08 25.90 -8.79
C PRO A 555 18.07 24.47 -9.34
N LEU A 556 16.91 24.00 -9.79
CA LEU A 556 16.85 22.78 -10.61
C LEU A 556 17.60 23.02 -11.94
N PRO A 557 18.47 22.09 -12.38
CA PRO A 557 19.22 22.23 -13.62
C PRO A 557 18.31 22.27 -14.83
N THR A 558 18.57 23.20 -15.75
CA THR A 558 17.79 23.33 -16.98
C THR A 558 18.07 22.21 -17.98
N ASN A 559 19.22 21.53 -17.86
CA ASN A 559 19.62 20.40 -18.69
C ASN A 559 19.09 19.04 -18.18
N ILE A 560 18.33 18.99 -17.07
CA ILE A 560 17.81 17.72 -16.53
C ILE A 560 17.03 16.90 -17.56
N CYS A 561 16.24 17.59 -18.39
CA CYS A 561 15.42 16.98 -19.43
C CYS A 561 16.23 16.39 -20.59
N SER A 562 17.39 16.99 -20.90
CA SER A 562 18.32 16.46 -21.91
C SER A 562 19.24 15.38 -21.35
N THR A 563 19.56 15.45 -20.05
CA THR A 563 20.37 14.45 -19.37
C THR A 563 19.57 13.16 -19.16
N PHE A 564 18.27 13.23 -18.83
CA PHE A 564 17.41 12.07 -18.59
C PHE A 564 16.16 12.10 -19.48
N PRO A 565 16.27 11.80 -20.80
CA PRO A 565 15.18 12.00 -21.75
C PRO A 565 13.97 11.06 -21.57
N HIS A 566 14.14 9.92 -20.90
CA HIS A 566 13.08 8.91 -20.66
C HIS A 566 12.63 8.83 -19.20
N LEU A 567 13.00 9.79 -18.35
CA LEU A 567 12.64 9.79 -16.94
C LEU A 567 11.12 9.70 -16.74
N GLU A 568 10.71 8.75 -15.91
CA GLU A 568 9.31 8.48 -15.54
C GLU A 568 8.97 9.07 -14.17
N GLN A 569 9.91 9.02 -13.23
CA GLN A 569 9.71 9.43 -11.86
C GLN A 569 10.85 10.35 -11.38
N LEU A 570 10.47 11.49 -10.80
CA LEU A 570 11.41 12.44 -10.22
C LEU A 570 10.94 12.91 -8.84
N PHE A 571 11.66 12.49 -7.80
CA PHE A 571 11.37 12.85 -6.42
C PHE A 571 12.54 13.64 -5.81
N LEU A 572 12.31 14.93 -5.57
CA LEU A 572 13.29 15.87 -5.02
C LEU A 572 12.76 16.58 -3.76
N SER A 573 11.78 15.96 -3.10
CA SER A 573 11.07 16.57 -1.98
C SER A 573 11.97 16.81 -0.76
N LYS A 574 11.59 17.72 0.15
CA LYS A 574 12.33 17.98 1.42
C LYS A 574 13.81 18.29 1.19
N ASN A 575 14.07 19.30 0.36
CA ASN A 575 15.41 19.83 0.08
C ASN A 575 15.37 21.38 0.20
N ALA A 576 16.38 22.06 -0.31
CA ALA A 576 16.46 23.52 -0.36
C ALA A 576 16.52 24.06 -1.80
N PHE A 577 15.84 23.40 -2.75
CA PHE A 577 15.79 23.86 -4.14
C PHE A 577 15.06 25.20 -4.27
N GLN A 578 15.62 26.10 -5.09
CA GLN A 578 15.13 27.47 -5.29
C GLN A 578 14.84 27.75 -6.77
N GLY A 579 14.30 28.93 -7.07
CA GLY A 579 14.01 29.35 -8.45
C GLY A 579 12.71 28.75 -9.00
N ASN A 580 12.55 28.80 -10.32
CA ASN A 580 11.32 28.36 -10.99
C ASN A 580 11.41 26.88 -11.38
N ILE A 581 10.25 26.23 -11.51
CA ILE A 581 10.14 24.88 -12.09
C ILE A 581 10.59 24.94 -13.57
N PRO A 582 11.58 24.14 -14.00
CA PRO A 582 12.05 24.15 -15.38
C PRO A 582 10.94 23.81 -16.39
N PRO A 583 10.67 24.68 -17.40
CA PRO A 583 9.61 24.43 -18.38
C PRO A 583 9.81 23.15 -19.20
N CYS A 584 11.06 22.69 -19.35
CA CYS A 584 11.39 21.50 -20.12
C CYS A 584 10.75 20.22 -19.56
N LEU A 585 10.43 20.17 -18.26
CA LEU A 585 9.74 19.03 -17.64
C LEU A 585 8.40 18.76 -18.33
N SER A 586 7.74 19.81 -18.82
CA SER A 586 6.47 19.70 -19.57
C SER A 586 6.61 18.95 -20.90
N ALA A 587 7.83 18.93 -21.48
CA ALA A 587 8.10 18.31 -22.77
C ALA A 587 8.58 16.86 -22.68
N MET A 588 8.87 16.36 -21.47
CA MET A 588 9.34 14.99 -21.26
C MET A 588 8.21 14.01 -21.55
N LYS A 589 8.40 13.01 -22.41
CA LYS A 589 7.28 12.15 -22.85
C LYS A 589 6.81 11.18 -21.77
N ASN A 590 7.73 10.58 -21.02
CA ASN A 590 7.42 9.47 -20.11
C ASN A 590 7.18 9.90 -18.66
N LEU A 591 7.43 11.17 -18.32
CA LEU A 591 7.27 11.66 -16.95
C LEU A 591 5.83 11.44 -16.46
N SER A 592 5.71 10.63 -15.40
CA SER A 592 4.48 10.16 -14.80
C SER A 592 4.33 10.63 -13.36
N MET A 593 5.41 10.69 -12.59
CA MET A 593 5.38 11.15 -11.19
C MET A 593 6.42 12.25 -10.94
N LEU A 594 5.98 13.36 -10.38
CA LEU A 594 6.84 14.49 -10.02
C LEU A 594 6.53 14.98 -8.60
N ASP A 595 7.47 14.80 -7.67
CA ASP A 595 7.40 15.38 -6.31
C ASP A 595 8.54 16.37 -6.08
N LEU A 596 8.20 17.66 -6.01
CA LEU A 596 9.11 18.76 -5.67
C LEU A 596 8.72 19.43 -4.35
N SER A 597 7.91 18.76 -3.52
CA SER A 597 7.37 19.35 -2.30
C SER A 597 8.42 19.68 -1.25
N ASN A 598 8.08 20.56 -0.30
CA ASN A 598 8.94 20.93 0.82
C ASN A 598 10.30 21.45 0.35
N ASN A 599 10.25 22.47 -0.53
CA ASN A 599 11.41 23.16 -1.08
C ASN A 599 11.18 24.68 -1.00
N GLN A 600 12.00 25.47 -1.69
CA GLN A 600 11.92 26.94 -1.73
C GLN A 600 11.60 27.44 -3.15
N LEU A 601 10.93 26.63 -3.97
CA LEU A 601 10.60 26.96 -5.36
C LEU A 601 9.61 28.12 -5.43
N ALA A 602 9.74 28.97 -6.45
CA ALA A 602 8.92 30.15 -6.64
C ALA A 602 8.40 30.26 -8.08
N GLY A 603 7.61 31.29 -8.34
CA GLY A 603 6.99 31.51 -9.65
C GLY A 603 5.67 30.76 -9.82
N LYS A 604 5.23 30.61 -11.08
CA LYS A 604 3.96 29.95 -11.43
C LYS A 604 4.20 28.50 -11.83
N VAL A 605 3.18 27.65 -11.62
CA VAL A 605 3.15 26.30 -12.19
C VAL A 605 3.05 26.41 -13.72
N PRO A 606 3.95 25.78 -14.51
CA PRO A 606 3.84 25.77 -15.97
C PRO A 606 2.54 25.09 -16.41
N GLN A 607 1.69 25.77 -17.19
CA GLN A 607 0.40 25.23 -17.63
C GLN A 607 0.55 23.97 -18.48
N GLU A 608 1.56 23.93 -19.35
CA GLU A 608 1.83 22.77 -20.21
C GLU A 608 2.24 21.52 -19.42
N LEU A 609 2.82 21.69 -18.22
CA LEU A 609 3.15 20.56 -17.34
C LEU A 609 1.89 19.84 -16.85
N VAL A 610 0.84 20.61 -16.56
CA VAL A 610 -0.42 20.08 -15.99
C VAL A 610 -1.36 19.55 -17.08
N ARG A 611 -1.25 20.05 -18.31
CA ARG A 611 -1.98 19.54 -19.49
C ARG A 611 -1.48 18.17 -19.99
N LYS A 612 -0.40 17.68 -19.42
CA LYS A 612 0.28 16.48 -19.88
C LYS A 612 -0.49 15.22 -19.48
N SER A 613 -0.92 14.46 -20.49
CA SER A 613 -1.74 13.25 -20.29
C SER A 613 -1.01 12.08 -19.63
N SER A 614 0.33 12.02 -19.70
CA SER A 614 1.09 10.94 -19.05
C SER A 614 1.40 11.22 -17.58
N LEU A 615 1.21 12.46 -17.10
CA LEU A 615 1.53 12.81 -15.72
C LEU A 615 0.40 12.32 -14.82
N PHE A 616 0.69 11.33 -13.98
CA PHE A 616 -0.24 10.73 -13.03
C PHE A 616 -0.28 11.49 -11.70
N LEU A 617 0.89 11.87 -11.17
CA LEU A 617 1.05 12.54 -9.88
C LEU A 617 1.91 13.81 -10.00
N LEU A 618 1.38 14.92 -9.50
CA LEU A 618 2.09 16.19 -9.35
C LEU A 618 1.98 16.69 -7.91
N ARG A 619 3.12 16.72 -7.22
CA ARG A 619 3.20 17.19 -5.84
C ARG A 619 4.19 18.35 -5.71
N LEU A 620 3.65 19.54 -5.42
CA LEU A 620 4.38 20.80 -5.28
C LEU A 620 4.15 21.46 -3.90
N SER A 621 3.61 20.69 -2.95
CA SER A 621 3.30 21.09 -1.57
C SER A 621 4.43 21.86 -0.90
N ASN A 622 4.13 22.80 0.00
CA ASN A 622 5.12 23.49 0.85
C ASN A 622 6.27 24.13 0.05
N ASN A 623 5.94 25.10 -0.81
CA ASN A 623 6.88 25.89 -1.60
C ASN A 623 6.44 27.38 -1.58
N ASN A 624 7.09 28.24 -2.37
CA ASN A 624 6.75 29.66 -2.54
C ASN A 624 6.04 29.94 -3.89
N LEU A 625 5.31 28.97 -4.44
CA LEU A 625 4.63 29.11 -5.74
C LEU A 625 3.44 30.05 -5.65
N ASN A 626 3.12 30.73 -6.74
CA ASN A 626 2.03 31.70 -6.82
C ASN A 626 1.25 31.62 -8.15
N GLY A 627 0.21 32.44 -8.26
CA GLY A 627 -0.68 32.50 -9.41
C GLY A 627 -2.10 32.03 -9.09
N ASN A 628 -2.94 31.96 -10.11
CA ASN A 628 -4.31 31.46 -10.01
C ASN A 628 -4.33 29.94 -10.22
N VAL A 629 -4.96 29.21 -9.32
CA VAL A 629 -5.03 27.75 -9.33
C VAL A 629 -6.13 27.20 -10.24
N VAL A 630 -7.21 27.94 -10.49
CA VAL A 630 -8.34 27.39 -11.26
C VAL A 630 -7.95 26.98 -12.68
N PRO A 631 -7.17 27.78 -13.45
CA PRO A 631 -6.66 27.35 -14.75
C PRO A 631 -5.71 26.14 -14.68
N VAL A 632 -5.11 25.87 -13.52
CA VAL A 632 -4.26 24.69 -13.31
C VAL A 632 -5.14 23.45 -13.20
N ILE A 633 -6.18 23.50 -12.36
CA ILE A 633 -7.13 22.39 -12.14
C ILE A 633 -7.88 22.06 -13.44
N LEU A 634 -8.47 23.06 -14.10
CA LEU A 634 -9.29 22.85 -15.31
C LEU A 634 -8.49 22.31 -16.51
N ASN A 635 -7.17 22.39 -16.47
CA ASN A 635 -6.28 21.90 -17.52
C ASN A 635 -5.65 20.54 -17.19
N ALA A 636 -5.93 19.96 -16.02
CA ALA A 636 -5.31 18.73 -15.51
C ALA A 636 -5.87 17.45 -16.17
N ASN A 637 -5.82 17.39 -17.50
CA ASN A 637 -6.35 16.29 -18.30
C ASN A 637 -5.35 15.13 -18.32
N GLY A 638 -5.58 14.11 -17.49
CA GLY A 638 -4.72 12.92 -17.33
C GLY A 638 -4.11 12.79 -15.93
N LEU A 639 -4.06 13.90 -15.18
CA LEU A 639 -3.58 13.90 -13.80
C LEU A 639 -4.61 13.23 -12.88
N GLN A 640 -4.16 12.37 -11.99
CA GLN A 640 -5.01 11.76 -10.96
C GLN A 640 -4.83 12.42 -9.60
N LYS A 641 -3.60 12.89 -9.29
CA LYS A 641 -3.25 13.38 -7.95
C LYS A 641 -2.53 14.72 -8.05
N LEU A 642 -3.14 15.74 -7.46
CA LEU A 642 -2.65 17.11 -7.50
C LEU A 642 -2.52 17.69 -6.07
N TYR A 643 -1.28 17.93 -5.65
CA TYR A 643 -0.98 18.50 -4.33
C TYR A 643 -0.25 19.84 -4.50
N LEU A 644 -0.93 20.94 -4.12
CA LEU A 644 -0.44 22.32 -4.21
C LEU A 644 -0.53 23.06 -2.86
N ASP A 645 -0.72 22.32 -1.77
CA ASP A 645 -0.86 22.85 -0.42
C ASP A 645 0.37 23.63 0.06
N GLY A 646 0.20 24.50 1.05
CA GLY A 646 1.30 25.22 1.70
C GLY A 646 2.08 26.14 0.76
N ASN A 647 1.38 26.82 -0.16
CA ASN A 647 1.96 27.72 -1.15
C ASN A 647 1.35 29.13 -1.04
N ASN A 648 1.61 29.97 -2.05
CA ASN A 648 1.12 31.34 -2.14
C ASN A 648 0.15 31.52 -3.32
N PHE A 649 -0.63 30.48 -3.66
CA PHE A 649 -1.68 30.59 -4.68
C PHE A 649 -2.79 31.52 -4.20
N SER A 650 -3.29 32.35 -5.11
CA SER A 650 -4.27 33.39 -4.81
C SER A 650 -5.18 33.61 -6.01
N GLY A 651 -6.42 34.04 -5.74
CA GLY A 651 -7.41 34.29 -6.77
C GLY A 651 -8.78 33.83 -6.33
N GLU A 652 -9.80 34.32 -7.02
CA GLU A 652 -11.18 33.94 -6.77
C GLU A 652 -11.48 32.56 -7.38
N MET A 653 -12.11 31.67 -6.61
CA MET A 653 -12.62 30.38 -7.08
C MET A 653 -13.90 30.57 -7.90
N THR A 654 -13.78 31.18 -9.09
CA THR A 654 -14.93 31.56 -9.91
C THR A 654 -15.65 30.36 -10.55
N ASN A 655 -16.97 30.48 -10.69
CA ASN A 655 -17.74 29.61 -11.59
C ASN A 655 -17.43 29.99 -13.05
N PHE A 656 -17.13 28.98 -13.87
CA PHE A 656 -17.00 29.13 -15.32
C PHE A 656 -18.19 28.47 -16.01
N ASP A 657 -18.49 28.90 -17.24
CA ASP A 657 -19.54 28.29 -18.03
C ASP A 657 -19.14 26.86 -18.42
N VAL A 658 -19.94 25.90 -17.94
CA VAL A 658 -19.73 24.45 -18.03
C VAL A 658 -19.68 23.98 -19.49
N SER A 659 -20.22 24.75 -20.44
CA SER A 659 -20.16 24.45 -21.87
C SER A 659 -18.84 24.83 -22.56
N THR A 660 -17.95 25.58 -21.90
CA THR A 660 -16.71 26.11 -22.53
C THR A 660 -15.45 25.33 -22.17
N PHE A 661 -15.46 24.53 -21.11
CA PHE A 661 -14.32 23.73 -20.65
C PHE A 661 -14.71 22.27 -20.47
N GLN A 662 -13.90 21.36 -21.02
CA GLN A 662 -13.99 19.94 -20.70
C GLN A 662 -13.36 19.73 -19.31
N PHE A 663 -14.14 19.24 -18.34
CA PHE A 663 -13.66 19.02 -16.97
C PHE A 663 -12.70 17.84 -16.90
N PRO A 664 -11.68 17.89 -16.03
CA PRO A 664 -10.77 16.77 -15.82
C PRO A 664 -11.55 15.58 -15.25
N THR A 665 -11.60 14.49 -16.01
CA THR A 665 -12.30 13.27 -15.61
C THR A 665 -11.40 12.26 -14.89
N SER A 666 -10.11 12.55 -14.72
CA SER A 666 -9.11 11.65 -14.10
C SER A 666 -8.76 11.99 -12.66
N LEU A 667 -9.01 13.22 -12.19
CA LEU A 667 -8.59 13.66 -10.86
C LEU A 667 -9.35 12.93 -9.75
N THR A 668 -8.58 12.39 -8.80
CA THR A 668 -9.03 11.63 -7.63
C THR A 668 -8.67 12.33 -6.33
N ASP A 669 -7.49 12.95 -6.24
CA ASP A 669 -7.02 13.69 -5.07
C ASP A 669 -6.66 15.13 -5.45
N ILE A 670 -7.20 16.11 -4.71
CA ILE A 670 -6.86 17.53 -4.83
C ILE A 670 -6.60 18.10 -3.44
N ASP A 671 -5.37 18.55 -3.20
CA ASP A 671 -4.99 19.29 -1.99
C ASP A 671 -4.54 20.71 -2.35
N LEU A 672 -5.28 21.69 -1.86
CA LEU A 672 -5.07 23.12 -2.04
C LEU A 672 -5.02 23.85 -0.69
N SER A 673 -4.87 23.10 0.40
CA SER A 673 -4.87 23.65 1.76
C SER A 673 -3.76 24.67 1.97
N ASN A 674 -3.89 25.52 3.00
CA ASN A 674 -2.83 26.43 3.42
C ASN A 674 -2.33 27.36 2.28
N ASN A 675 -3.28 28.02 1.59
CA ASN A 675 -3.02 28.96 0.50
C ASN A 675 -3.73 30.31 0.76
N ARG A 676 -3.84 31.18 -0.27
CA ARG A 676 -4.54 32.48 -0.19
C ARG A 676 -5.75 32.54 -1.14
N LEU A 677 -6.43 31.41 -1.34
CA LEU A 677 -7.62 31.32 -2.18
C LEU A 677 -8.79 32.04 -1.50
N HIS A 678 -9.69 32.65 -2.28
CA HIS A 678 -10.87 33.33 -1.74
C HIS A 678 -12.05 33.25 -2.72
N GLY A 679 -13.19 33.83 -2.34
CA GLY A 679 -14.43 33.73 -3.12
C GLY A 679 -15.24 32.49 -2.80
N LYS A 680 -16.26 32.20 -3.60
CA LYS A 680 -17.19 31.09 -3.34
C LYS A 680 -16.65 29.75 -3.82
N LEU A 681 -17.06 28.67 -3.16
CA LEU A 681 -16.84 27.32 -3.70
C LEU A 681 -17.52 27.17 -5.08
N PRO A 682 -16.81 26.69 -6.11
CA PRO A 682 -17.37 26.58 -7.44
C PRO A 682 -18.24 25.34 -7.60
N ARG A 683 -19.32 25.47 -8.36
CA ARG A 683 -20.30 24.41 -8.62
C ARG A 683 -19.74 23.26 -9.46
N TRP A 684 -18.77 23.56 -10.32
CA TRP A 684 -18.19 22.58 -11.23
C TRP A 684 -17.41 21.46 -10.53
N ILE A 685 -17.01 21.63 -9.27
CA ILE A 685 -16.41 20.54 -8.48
C ILE A 685 -17.36 19.35 -8.42
N GLY A 686 -18.67 19.59 -8.32
CA GLY A 686 -19.70 18.54 -8.35
C GLY A 686 -19.77 17.72 -9.65
N ASN A 687 -19.11 18.17 -10.73
CA ASN A 687 -19.03 17.41 -11.98
C ASN A 687 -17.80 16.47 -12.03
N MET A 688 -16.92 16.51 -11.04
CA MET A 688 -15.71 15.69 -10.98
C MET A 688 -16.02 14.31 -10.37
N SER A 689 -16.72 13.46 -11.12
CA SER A 689 -17.27 12.19 -10.61
C SER A 689 -16.25 11.17 -10.06
N LEU A 690 -14.97 11.25 -10.46
CA LEU A 690 -13.91 10.38 -9.92
C LEU A 690 -13.19 10.99 -8.71
N LEU A 691 -13.51 12.22 -8.31
CA LEU A 691 -12.86 12.87 -7.17
C LEU A 691 -13.21 12.06 -5.91
N GLU A 692 -12.18 11.64 -5.19
CA GLU A 692 -12.29 10.89 -3.92
C GLU A 692 -11.93 11.78 -2.73
N ARG A 693 -10.94 12.67 -2.89
CA ARG A 693 -10.41 13.47 -1.79
C ARG A 693 -10.21 14.92 -2.18
N LEU A 694 -10.71 15.82 -1.34
CA LEU A 694 -10.59 17.25 -1.52
C LEU A 694 -10.21 17.93 -0.20
N ASP A 695 -9.10 18.64 -0.21
CA ASP A 695 -8.68 19.52 0.87
C ASP A 695 -8.52 20.96 0.35
N LEU A 696 -9.30 21.87 0.94
CA LEU A 696 -9.28 23.32 0.71
C LEU A 696 -9.10 24.07 2.04
N SER A 697 -8.67 23.39 3.11
CA SER A 697 -8.55 23.94 4.45
C SER A 697 -7.61 25.14 4.53
N ASN A 698 -7.78 25.96 5.57
CA ASN A 698 -6.94 27.12 5.85
C ASN A 698 -6.73 28.03 4.62
N ASN A 699 -7.84 28.57 4.12
CA ASN A 699 -7.91 29.52 3.02
C ASN A 699 -8.92 30.64 3.37
N GLY A 700 -9.23 31.52 2.42
CA GLY A 700 -10.23 32.58 2.55
C GLY A 700 -11.54 32.31 1.81
N VAL A 701 -11.91 31.04 1.58
CA VAL A 701 -13.11 30.66 0.81
C VAL A 701 -14.37 31.00 1.62
N GLU A 702 -15.40 31.51 0.95
CA GLU A 702 -16.63 32.00 1.57
C GLU A 702 -17.91 31.49 0.87
N GLY A 703 -19.08 31.93 1.36
CA GLY A 703 -20.37 31.48 0.83
C GLY A 703 -20.76 30.07 1.30
N SER A 704 -21.73 29.45 0.65
CA SER A 704 -22.25 28.14 1.03
C SER A 704 -21.61 26.99 0.27
N ILE A 705 -21.61 25.79 0.86
CA ILE A 705 -21.28 24.55 0.16
C ILE A 705 -22.31 24.33 -0.96
N PRO A 706 -21.90 24.24 -2.24
CA PRO A 706 -22.82 24.08 -3.37
C PRO A 706 -23.61 22.77 -3.32
N VAL A 707 -24.86 22.77 -3.79
CA VAL A 707 -25.70 21.55 -3.84
C VAL A 707 -25.13 20.51 -4.79
N GLU A 708 -24.35 20.94 -5.79
CA GLU A 708 -23.69 20.08 -6.76
C GLU A 708 -22.68 19.11 -6.12
N PHE A 709 -22.20 19.38 -4.89
CA PHE A 709 -21.38 18.42 -4.14
C PHE A 709 -22.14 17.11 -3.86
N CYS A 710 -23.48 17.12 -3.89
CA CYS A 710 -24.29 15.91 -3.76
C CYS A 710 -24.09 14.91 -4.91
N ASN A 711 -23.41 15.29 -6.00
CA ASN A 711 -23.09 14.39 -7.12
C ASN A 711 -21.79 13.59 -6.91
N LEU A 712 -21.01 13.90 -5.86
CA LEU A 712 -19.70 13.31 -5.61
C LEU A 712 -19.83 11.95 -4.89
N ASN A 713 -20.23 10.92 -5.62
CA ASN A 713 -20.52 9.59 -5.02
C ASN A 713 -19.28 8.79 -4.61
N ASN A 714 -18.10 9.11 -5.15
CA ASN A 714 -16.85 8.41 -4.84
C ASN A 714 -16.04 9.05 -3.71
N PHE A 715 -16.57 10.10 -3.07
CA PHE A 715 -15.88 10.83 -2.01
C PHE A 715 -15.57 9.97 -0.80
N LYS A 716 -14.34 10.09 -0.31
CA LYS A 716 -13.78 9.47 0.91
C LYS A 716 -13.31 10.52 1.92
N PHE A 717 -12.73 11.62 1.46
CA PHE A 717 -12.13 12.64 2.34
C PHE A 717 -12.55 14.06 1.91
N LEU A 718 -13.07 14.85 2.84
CA LEU A 718 -13.41 16.26 2.62
C LEU A 718 -12.90 17.12 3.77
N ASP A 719 -11.99 18.02 3.48
CA ASP A 719 -11.57 19.08 4.40
C ASP A 719 -11.81 20.46 3.79
N LEU A 720 -12.70 21.23 4.43
CA LEU A 720 -12.97 22.64 4.14
C LEU A 720 -12.79 23.52 5.40
N SER A 721 -12.07 23.01 6.40
CA SER A 721 -11.87 23.67 7.69
C SER A 721 -11.13 25.00 7.56
N GLU A 722 -11.21 25.84 8.59
CA GLU A 722 -10.48 27.12 8.66
C GLU A 722 -10.72 28.03 7.44
N ASN A 723 -11.99 28.21 7.09
CA ASN A 723 -12.44 29.09 6.01
C ASN A 723 -13.57 30.02 6.52
N ASN A 724 -14.20 30.78 5.61
CA ASN A 724 -15.34 31.66 5.90
C ASN A 724 -16.66 31.10 5.34
N LEU A 725 -16.81 29.78 5.21
CA LEU A 725 -18.03 29.16 4.70
C LEU A 725 -19.22 29.42 5.62
N SER A 726 -20.41 29.54 5.05
CA SER A 726 -21.64 29.93 5.74
C SER A 726 -22.87 29.21 5.18
N GLY A 727 -24.04 29.38 5.80
CA GLY A 727 -25.24 28.63 5.43
C GLY A 727 -25.22 27.20 5.99
N SER A 728 -26.09 26.34 5.48
CA SER A 728 -26.21 24.95 5.94
C SER A 728 -25.49 23.97 5.02
N ILE A 729 -25.10 22.81 5.54
CA ILE A 729 -24.64 21.67 4.74
C ILE A 729 -25.81 21.16 3.88
N PRO A 730 -25.65 20.94 2.56
CA PRO A 730 -26.71 20.39 1.71
C PRO A 730 -27.24 19.05 2.23
N SER A 731 -28.56 18.94 2.41
CA SER A 731 -29.18 17.73 2.99
C SER A 731 -29.04 16.48 2.12
N CYS A 732 -28.74 16.64 0.84
CA CYS A 732 -28.47 15.54 -0.09
C CYS A 732 -27.03 15.01 -0.03
N PHE A 733 -26.11 15.69 0.68
CA PHE A 733 -24.69 15.32 0.70
C PHE A 733 -24.49 14.05 1.53
N ASN A 734 -24.47 12.91 0.84
CA ASN A 734 -24.45 11.57 1.43
C ASN A 734 -23.62 10.57 0.57
N PRO A 735 -22.32 10.81 0.35
CA PRO A 735 -21.50 9.84 -0.38
C PRO A 735 -21.39 8.52 0.42
N PRO A 736 -21.55 7.35 -0.21
CA PRO A 736 -21.53 6.06 0.49
C PRO A 736 -20.16 5.70 1.07
N ASN A 737 -19.07 6.11 0.43
CA ASN A 737 -17.70 5.79 0.83
C ASN A 737 -17.03 6.91 1.64
N LEU A 738 -17.78 7.90 2.12
CA LEU A 738 -17.22 9.03 2.87
C LEU A 738 -16.71 8.56 4.23
N GLU A 739 -15.44 8.79 4.52
CA GLU A 739 -14.73 8.35 5.73
C GLU A 739 -14.39 9.53 6.65
N TYR A 740 -13.91 10.66 6.09
CA TYR A 740 -13.43 11.78 6.89
C TYR A 740 -14.03 13.11 6.43
N VAL A 741 -14.60 13.86 7.38
CA VAL A 741 -15.19 15.19 7.15
C VAL A 741 -14.67 16.18 8.17
N HIS A 742 -13.97 17.21 7.68
CA HIS A 742 -13.47 18.33 8.46
C HIS A 742 -14.07 19.63 7.94
N LEU A 743 -14.95 20.25 8.74
CA LEU A 743 -15.60 21.52 8.43
C LEU A 743 -15.41 22.55 9.56
N HIS A 744 -14.47 22.30 10.46
CA HIS A 744 -14.30 23.13 11.65
C HIS A 744 -13.86 24.56 11.34
N ASN A 745 -14.04 25.47 12.31
CA ASN A 745 -13.62 26.87 12.22
C ASN A 745 -14.16 27.58 10.96
N ASN A 746 -15.47 27.51 10.76
CA ASN A 746 -16.21 28.19 9.70
C ASN A 746 -17.40 28.97 10.30
N ARG A 747 -18.32 29.44 9.46
CA ARG A 747 -19.57 30.11 9.85
C ARG A 747 -20.81 29.31 9.44
N LEU A 748 -20.67 27.99 9.28
CA LEU A 748 -21.77 27.09 8.89
C LEU A 748 -22.80 27.03 10.03
N GLY A 749 -24.07 26.86 9.69
CA GLY A 749 -25.13 26.83 10.69
C GLY A 749 -26.41 26.14 10.23
N GLY A 750 -27.50 26.43 10.95
CA GLY A 750 -28.74 25.66 10.83
C GLY A 750 -28.67 24.32 11.55
N PRO A 751 -29.74 23.50 11.48
CA PRO A 751 -29.75 22.18 12.09
C PRO A 751 -29.02 21.14 11.24
N LEU A 752 -28.41 20.14 11.90
CA LEU A 752 -27.91 18.93 11.25
C LEU A 752 -29.11 18.12 10.72
N SER A 753 -29.47 18.33 9.45
CA SER A 753 -30.73 17.85 8.88
C SER A 753 -30.68 16.39 8.41
N LEU A 754 -30.31 16.13 7.14
CA LEU A 754 -30.17 14.78 6.54
C LEU A 754 -28.79 14.57 5.89
N ALA A 755 -27.88 15.54 6.00
CA ALA A 755 -26.52 15.36 5.50
C ALA A 755 -25.82 14.22 6.27
N PHE A 756 -25.00 13.44 5.56
CA PHE A 756 -24.25 12.27 6.07
C PHE A 756 -25.06 11.06 6.53
N ASN A 757 -26.39 11.13 6.64
CA ASN A 757 -27.19 10.04 7.20
C ASN A 757 -27.11 8.69 6.46
N LYS A 758 -26.61 8.67 5.21
CA LYS A 758 -26.33 7.42 4.45
C LYS A 758 -24.83 7.14 4.27
N SER A 759 -23.95 7.94 4.86
CA SER A 759 -22.49 7.74 4.81
C SER A 759 -22.05 6.78 5.91
N THR A 760 -22.42 5.50 5.79
CA THR A 760 -22.20 4.48 6.84
C THR A 760 -20.72 4.21 7.13
N SER A 761 -19.83 4.52 6.18
CA SER A 761 -18.38 4.39 6.31
C SER A 761 -17.71 5.57 7.04
N LEU A 762 -18.46 6.58 7.47
CA LEU A 762 -17.90 7.78 8.10
C LEU A 762 -17.22 7.43 9.43
N VAL A 763 -15.94 7.76 9.55
CA VAL A 763 -15.08 7.55 10.72
C VAL A 763 -14.91 8.83 11.53
N THR A 764 -14.57 9.94 10.87
CA THR A 764 -14.38 11.25 11.52
C THR A 764 -15.42 12.27 11.04
N LEU A 765 -16.11 12.89 11.99
CA LEU A 765 -16.97 14.05 11.75
C LEU A 765 -16.55 15.21 12.66
N ASP A 766 -15.84 16.18 12.08
CA ASP A 766 -15.40 17.39 12.75
C ASP A 766 -16.15 18.64 12.26
N LEU A 767 -17.02 19.17 13.12
CA LEU A 767 -17.83 20.37 12.90
C LEU A 767 -17.54 21.47 13.92
N ARG A 768 -16.39 21.42 14.61
CA ARG A 768 -16.07 22.34 15.71
C ARG A 768 -16.05 23.81 15.27
N GLY A 769 -16.31 24.74 16.18
CA GLY A 769 -16.14 26.18 15.92
C GLY A 769 -17.01 26.70 14.77
N ASN A 770 -18.31 26.38 14.80
CA ASN A 770 -19.30 26.81 13.81
C ASN A 770 -20.53 27.41 14.52
N ASN A 771 -21.60 27.64 13.76
CA ASN A 771 -22.87 28.22 14.20
C ASN A 771 -24.05 27.22 14.07
N PHE A 772 -23.79 25.90 14.22
CA PHE A 772 -24.82 24.86 14.15
C PHE A 772 -25.81 24.97 15.31
N THR A 773 -27.09 24.71 15.03
CA THR A 773 -28.21 24.85 15.98
C THR A 773 -29.05 23.56 16.02
N GLY A 774 -30.07 23.49 16.88
CA GLY A 774 -30.87 22.28 17.05
C GLY A 774 -30.14 21.21 17.87
N GLY A 775 -30.65 19.98 17.88
CA GLY A 775 -30.01 18.87 18.62
C GLY A 775 -29.26 17.91 17.71
N ILE A 776 -28.48 17.00 18.31
CA ILE A 776 -27.86 15.88 17.58
C ILE A 776 -28.99 14.99 17.02
N PRO A 777 -29.03 14.75 15.70
CA PRO A 777 -30.12 13.99 15.08
C PRO A 777 -30.11 12.52 15.48
N LYS A 778 -31.29 11.90 15.45
CA LYS A 778 -31.43 10.48 15.78
C LYS A 778 -30.71 9.57 14.78
N TRP A 779 -30.68 9.94 13.51
CA TRP A 779 -30.00 9.14 12.48
C TRP A 779 -28.48 9.02 12.68
N ILE A 780 -27.88 9.67 13.69
CA ILE A 780 -26.47 9.46 14.02
C ILE A 780 -26.17 7.97 14.29
N ASP A 781 -27.17 7.19 14.73
CA ASP A 781 -27.07 5.73 14.90
C ASP A 781 -26.84 4.95 13.59
N THR A 782 -27.03 5.56 12.41
CA THR A 782 -26.73 4.92 11.13
C THR A 782 -25.24 4.91 10.79
N LEU A 783 -24.42 5.72 11.46
CA LEU A 783 -22.99 5.88 11.18
C LEU A 783 -22.16 4.84 11.94
N SER A 784 -22.34 3.55 11.63
CA SER A 784 -21.74 2.43 12.39
C SER A 784 -20.21 2.47 12.50
N SER A 785 -19.51 3.10 11.55
CA SER A 785 -18.05 3.23 11.55
C SER A 785 -17.54 4.46 12.31
N LEU A 786 -18.43 5.33 12.80
CA LEU A 786 -18.05 6.61 13.39
C LEU A 786 -17.21 6.39 14.65
N SER A 787 -15.98 6.91 14.63
CA SER A 787 -15.02 6.79 15.73
C SER A 787 -14.72 8.12 16.42
N VAL A 788 -14.76 9.22 15.66
CA VAL A 788 -14.45 10.57 16.13
C VAL A 788 -15.62 11.50 15.83
N LEU A 789 -16.25 12.04 16.88
CA LEU A 789 -17.33 13.01 16.76
C LEU A 789 -16.98 14.30 17.50
N LEU A 790 -16.77 15.39 16.76
CA LEU A 790 -16.35 16.67 17.31
C LEU A 790 -17.33 17.78 16.93
N LEU A 791 -18.09 18.26 17.92
CA LEU A 791 -19.13 19.29 17.78
C LEU A 791 -18.86 20.52 18.67
N LYS A 792 -17.67 20.62 19.26
CA LYS A 792 -17.24 21.71 20.16
C LYS A 792 -17.57 23.11 19.61
N ALA A 793 -17.90 24.03 20.51
CA ALA A 793 -18.05 25.46 20.21
C ALA A 793 -19.07 25.72 19.09
N ASN A 794 -20.32 25.31 19.33
CA ASN A 794 -21.47 25.54 18.46
C ASN A 794 -22.66 26.11 19.27
N HIS A 795 -23.86 26.10 18.69
CA HIS A 795 -25.11 26.50 19.36
C HIS A 795 -26.10 25.33 19.45
N LEU A 796 -25.58 24.10 19.55
CA LEU A 796 -26.40 22.90 19.67
C LEU A 796 -27.09 22.86 21.04
N GLN A 797 -28.31 22.36 21.07
CA GLN A 797 -29.18 22.37 22.23
C GLN A 797 -30.01 21.08 22.35
N GLY A 798 -30.75 20.94 23.45
CA GLY A 798 -31.54 19.74 23.75
C GLY A 798 -30.72 18.67 24.47
N ARG A 799 -31.22 17.44 24.50
CA ARG A 799 -30.56 16.33 25.20
C ARG A 799 -29.53 15.65 24.30
N ILE A 800 -28.48 15.09 24.91
CA ILE A 800 -27.59 14.14 24.25
C ILE A 800 -28.40 12.86 23.92
N PRO A 801 -28.50 12.45 22.65
CA PRO A 801 -29.35 11.32 22.26
C PRO A 801 -28.74 9.98 22.67
N VAL A 802 -29.59 9.04 23.12
CA VAL A 802 -29.18 7.66 23.46
C VAL A 802 -28.66 6.88 22.24
N GLN A 803 -28.96 7.35 21.03
CA GLN A 803 -28.47 6.83 19.76
C GLN A 803 -26.94 6.84 19.66
N LEU A 804 -26.24 7.77 20.34
CA LEU A 804 -24.77 7.74 20.38
C LEU A 804 -24.23 6.46 21.03
N CYS A 805 -25.01 5.85 21.93
CA CYS A 805 -24.61 4.64 22.63
C CYS A 805 -24.63 3.38 21.75
N THR A 806 -25.17 3.44 20.52
CA THR A 806 -25.14 2.31 19.58
C THR A 806 -23.92 2.32 18.66
N LEU A 807 -23.12 3.38 18.73
CA LEU A 807 -21.93 3.57 17.91
C LEU A 807 -20.70 2.98 18.62
N TYR A 808 -20.57 1.66 18.54
CA TYR A 808 -19.51 0.91 19.26
C TYR A 808 -18.09 1.26 18.82
N SER A 809 -17.93 1.86 17.65
CA SER A 809 -16.65 2.34 17.09
C SER A 809 -16.21 3.69 17.67
N LEU A 810 -17.11 4.42 18.36
CA LEU A 810 -16.78 5.71 18.98
C LEU A 810 -15.67 5.57 20.01
N SER A 811 -14.77 6.53 19.98
CA SER A 811 -13.63 6.61 20.90
C SER A 811 -13.34 8.05 21.34
N ILE A 812 -13.59 9.05 20.47
CA ILE A 812 -13.44 10.48 20.80
C ILE A 812 -14.78 11.17 20.61
N ILE A 813 -15.27 11.80 21.67
CA ILE A 813 -16.53 12.56 21.69
C ILE A 813 -16.25 13.93 22.29
N ASP A 814 -16.40 15.00 21.51
CA ASP A 814 -16.29 16.38 22.01
C ASP A 814 -17.58 17.15 21.70
N LEU A 815 -18.41 17.33 22.72
CA LEU A 815 -19.65 18.11 22.67
C LEU A 815 -19.52 19.43 23.44
N SER A 816 -18.30 19.82 23.81
CA SER A 816 -18.07 20.94 24.72
C SER A 816 -18.49 22.29 24.15
N GLN A 817 -18.69 23.28 25.01
CA GLN A 817 -19.04 24.66 24.62
C GLN A 817 -20.28 24.73 23.70
N ASN A 818 -21.37 24.11 24.16
CA ASN A 818 -22.68 24.11 23.50
C ASN A 818 -23.77 24.47 24.54
N ARG A 819 -25.04 24.19 24.22
CA ARG A 819 -26.20 24.41 25.10
C ARG A 819 -26.95 23.10 25.36
N PHE A 820 -26.24 21.97 25.43
CA PHE A 820 -26.85 20.68 25.75
C PHE A 820 -27.38 20.69 27.19
N SER A 821 -28.54 20.07 27.40
CA SER A 821 -29.26 20.09 28.67
C SER A 821 -29.85 18.71 28.99
N GLY A 822 -30.32 18.53 30.23
CA GLY A 822 -30.78 17.23 30.74
C GLY A 822 -29.62 16.35 31.23
N PRO A 823 -29.91 15.09 31.59
CA PRO A 823 -28.92 14.16 32.14
C PRO A 823 -27.96 13.60 31.09
N ILE A 824 -26.75 13.27 31.52
CA ILE A 824 -25.80 12.47 30.74
C ILE A 824 -26.40 11.06 30.57
N PRO A 825 -26.53 10.53 29.34
CA PRO A 825 -27.04 9.17 29.13
C PRO A 825 -26.12 8.13 29.78
N SER A 826 -26.66 7.30 30.67
CA SER A 826 -25.89 6.23 31.35
C SER A 826 -25.31 5.21 30.37
N CYS A 827 -25.98 4.98 29.24
CA CYS A 827 -25.52 4.06 28.20
C CYS A 827 -24.18 4.46 27.55
N LEU A 828 -23.72 5.71 27.71
CA LEU A 828 -22.38 6.09 27.25
C LEU A 828 -21.30 5.25 27.94
N GLY A 829 -21.56 4.79 29.16
CA GLY A 829 -20.68 3.86 29.86
C GLY A 829 -20.56 2.46 29.25
N ASN A 830 -21.38 2.12 28.27
CA ASN A 830 -21.32 0.82 27.57
C ASN A 830 -20.44 0.85 26.32
N LEU A 831 -19.86 2.00 25.96
CA LEU A 831 -18.95 2.09 24.82
C LEU A 831 -17.63 1.37 25.12
N THR A 832 -17.10 0.65 24.14
CA THR A 832 -15.84 -0.09 24.28
C THR A 832 -14.61 0.80 24.06
N LEU A 833 -14.78 1.97 23.42
CA LEU A 833 -13.72 2.91 23.03
C LEU A 833 -12.48 2.21 22.43
N PRO A 834 -12.65 1.32 21.43
CA PRO A 834 -11.57 0.46 20.97
C PRO A 834 -10.49 1.26 20.24
N MET A 835 -9.27 0.74 20.26
CA MET A 835 -8.24 1.14 19.28
C MET A 835 -8.78 0.85 17.88
N ASN A 836 -8.81 1.86 17.02
CA ASN A 836 -9.37 1.74 15.68
C ASN A 836 -8.35 2.21 14.65
N LYS A 837 -7.87 1.28 13.82
CA LYS A 837 -6.93 1.54 12.74
C LYS A 837 -7.53 2.40 11.64
N ASP A 838 -8.86 2.35 11.47
CA ASP A 838 -9.57 3.13 10.46
C ASP A 838 -9.61 4.64 10.80
N LYS A 839 -9.12 5.07 11.99
CA LYS A 839 -8.91 6.49 12.29
C LYS A 839 -7.73 7.09 11.55
N THR A 840 -6.86 6.26 10.96
CA THR A 840 -5.75 6.74 10.16
C THR A 840 -5.98 6.33 8.72
N MET A 841 -5.61 7.21 7.79
CA MET A 841 -5.61 6.86 6.38
C MET A 841 -4.43 5.92 6.11
N THR A 842 -4.71 4.66 5.76
CA THR A 842 -3.66 3.75 5.30
C THR A 842 -3.13 4.23 3.95
N PRO A 843 -1.81 4.43 3.79
CA PRO A 843 -1.25 4.70 2.48
C PRO A 843 -1.39 3.44 1.63
N ASP A 844 -2.30 3.45 0.65
CA ASP A 844 -2.31 2.43 -0.41
C ASP A 844 -0.90 2.41 -1.06
N LEU A 845 -0.40 1.27 -1.53
CA LEU A 845 0.93 1.17 -2.13
C LEU A 845 0.77 0.86 -3.63
N MET A 846 1.40 1.66 -4.50
CA MET A 846 1.43 1.33 -5.93
C MET A 846 2.59 0.39 -6.26
N SER A 847 2.26 -0.72 -6.93
CA SER A 847 3.23 -1.51 -7.68
C SER A 847 3.63 -0.75 -8.94
N PRO A 848 4.91 -0.67 -9.30
CA PRO A 848 5.29 -0.27 -10.64
C PRO A 848 4.79 -1.31 -11.66
N THR A 849 4.30 -0.83 -12.81
CA THR A 849 3.97 -1.66 -13.97
C THR A 849 5.20 -1.73 -14.87
N PHE A 850 6.03 -2.76 -14.71
CA PHE A 850 7.19 -2.98 -15.58
C PHE A 850 6.85 -3.92 -16.74
N SER A 851 7.13 -3.50 -17.98
CA SER A 851 6.85 -4.26 -19.19
C SER A 851 8.05 -5.03 -19.78
N GLU A 852 9.24 -5.01 -19.15
CA GLU A 852 10.44 -5.68 -19.72
C GLU A 852 11.31 -6.39 -18.66
N LEU A 853 10.69 -7.19 -17.78
CA LEU A 853 11.40 -8.09 -16.86
C LEU A 853 11.78 -9.45 -17.49
N ASP A 854 11.85 -9.52 -18.83
CA ASP A 854 12.03 -10.80 -19.53
C ASP A 854 13.50 -11.29 -19.58
N GLU A 855 14.48 -10.46 -19.20
CA GLU A 855 15.90 -10.88 -19.13
C GLU A 855 16.37 -11.39 -17.76
N LEU A 856 15.59 -11.19 -16.68
CA LEU A 856 15.89 -11.72 -15.33
C LEU A 856 14.68 -12.47 -14.74
N LYS A 857 14.30 -13.57 -15.38
CA LYS A 857 13.40 -14.62 -14.85
C LYS A 857 13.91 -15.32 -13.56
N LEU A 858 14.82 -14.71 -12.79
CA LEU A 858 15.62 -15.37 -11.74
C LEU A 858 15.75 -14.58 -10.42
N LEU A 859 14.85 -13.65 -10.14
CA LEU A 859 14.52 -13.28 -8.76
C LEU A 859 13.02 -13.44 -8.64
N LYS A 860 12.56 -14.55 -8.06
CA LYS A 860 11.15 -14.73 -7.67
C LYS A 860 10.71 -13.52 -6.84
N THR A 861 10.14 -12.51 -7.49
CA THR A 861 9.08 -11.56 -7.07
C THR A 861 8.96 -11.02 -5.63
N GLY A 862 9.82 -11.36 -4.66
CA GLY A 862 9.77 -10.82 -3.28
C GLY A 862 10.84 -9.79 -3.01
N ILE A 863 12.07 -10.06 -3.44
CA ILE A 863 13.26 -9.35 -2.98
C ILE A 863 13.31 -7.86 -3.44
N LEU A 864 13.04 -7.59 -4.73
CA LEU A 864 13.03 -6.22 -5.28
C LEU A 864 11.66 -5.53 -5.14
N PHE A 865 10.59 -6.32 -4.99
CA PHE A 865 9.21 -5.81 -5.00
C PHE A 865 8.88 -4.99 -3.74
N GLU A 866 9.48 -5.34 -2.60
CA GLU A 866 9.32 -4.61 -1.33
C GLU A 866 9.97 -3.21 -1.33
N HIS A 867 10.99 -2.99 -2.17
CA HIS A 867 11.80 -1.76 -2.14
C HIS A 867 11.29 -0.63 -3.06
N MET A 868 10.33 -0.91 -3.94
CA MET A 868 9.85 0.03 -4.99
C MET A 868 8.43 0.59 -4.75
N MET A 869 7.91 0.46 -3.53
CA MET A 869 6.52 0.87 -3.20
C MET A 869 6.44 2.36 -2.81
N HIS A 870 5.67 3.14 -3.57
CA HIS A 870 5.35 4.53 -3.24
C HIS A 870 3.92 4.67 -2.69
N SER A 871 3.73 5.64 -1.79
CA SER A 871 2.43 5.95 -1.17
C SER A 871 1.42 6.42 -2.23
N TYR A 872 0.22 5.87 -2.18
CA TYR A 872 -0.89 6.20 -3.06
C TYR A 872 -1.55 7.52 -2.66
N SER A 873 -1.57 7.90 -1.38
CA SER A 873 -2.05 9.23 -0.97
C SER A 873 -1.04 9.92 -0.07
N TYR A 874 -0.98 11.25 -0.17
CA TYR A 874 -0.15 12.10 0.67
C TYR A 874 -0.96 12.94 1.66
N MET A 875 -2.31 12.86 1.59
CA MET A 875 -3.19 13.42 2.62
C MET A 875 -3.09 12.60 3.90
N LYS A 876 -3.23 13.27 5.04
CA LYS A 876 -3.14 12.64 6.37
C LYS A 876 -4.33 13.04 7.21
N GLU A 877 -4.88 12.06 7.92
CA GLU A 877 -5.89 12.33 8.93
C GLU A 877 -5.24 12.87 10.21
N SER A 878 -5.81 13.97 10.72
CA SER A 878 -5.44 14.52 12.01
C SER A 878 -6.64 15.15 12.70
N VAL A 879 -6.68 15.06 14.03
CA VAL A 879 -7.81 15.48 14.85
C VAL A 879 -7.27 16.30 16.02
N GLU A 880 -7.89 17.45 16.30
CA GLU A 880 -7.54 18.24 17.47
C GLU A 880 -8.53 18.01 18.62
N PHE A 881 -8.01 17.58 19.77
CA PHE A 881 -8.81 17.23 20.95
C PHE A 881 -8.18 17.80 22.24
N THR A 882 -9.03 18.23 23.18
CA THR A 882 -8.58 18.84 24.44
C THR A 882 -8.39 17.78 25.53
N THR A 883 -7.21 17.73 26.13
CA THR A 883 -6.88 16.87 27.29
C THR A 883 -5.76 17.52 28.09
N LYS A 884 -5.60 17.17 29.38
CA LYS A 884 -4.53 17.70 30.25
C LYS A 884 -4.44 19.24 30.22
N SER A 885 -5.59 19.90 30.17
CA SER A 885 -5.72 21.37 30.10
C SER A 885 -5.14 22.04 28.84
N GLY A 886 -4.85 21.28 27.78
CA GLY A 886 -4.35 21.77 26.50
C GLY A 886 -5.11 21.19 25.30
N SER A 887 -5.10 21.91 24.17
CA SER A 887 -5.61 21.39 22.90
C SER A 887 -4.46 20.86 22.06
N TYR A 888 -4.53 19.60 21.64
CA TYR A 888 -3.46 18.91 20.92
C TYR A 888 -3.98 18.31 19.62
N SER A 889 -3.15 18.36 18.56
CA SER A 889 -3.40 17.65 17.31
C SER A 889 -2.83 16.24 17.37
N TYR A 890 -3.67 15.25 17.08
CA TYR A 890 -3.38 13.83 17.06
C TYR A 890 -3.47 13.32 15.63
N GLY A 891 -2.47 12.59 15.16
CA GLY A 891 -2.46 11.97 13.82
C GLY A 891 -1.53 10.76 13.78
N GLY A 892 -1.68 9.93 12.74
CA GLY A 892 -0.98 8.64 12.64
C GLY A 892 -1.31 7.71 13.83
N ASP A 893 -0.40 6.81 14.16
CA ASP A 893 -0.62 5.75 15.15
C ASP A 893 -1.18 6.27 16.48
N ILE A 894 -0.79 7.46 16.93
CA ILE A 894 -1.26 8.06 18.20
C ILE A 894 -2.79 8.29 18.18
N LEU A 895 -3.36 8.68 17.05
CA LEU A 895 -4.81 8.88 16.91
C LEU A 895 -5.58 7.56 17.07
N GLU A 896 -4.99 6.44 16.66
CA GLU A 896 -5.58 5.10 16.81
C GLU A 896 -5.81 4.76 18.29
N TYR A 897 -4.85 5.09 19.15
CA TYR A 897 -4.88 4.85 20.60
C TYR A 897 -5.70 5.90 21.38
N MET A 898 -5.83 7.11 20.86
CA MET A 898 -6.46 8.19 21.62
C MET A 898 -7.97 7.97 21.80
N SER A 899 -8.44 8.15 23.03
CA SER A 899 -9.85 8.07 23.42
C SER A 899 -10.19 9.12 24.49
N GLY A 900 -11.36 9.72 24.38
CA GLY A 900 -11.77 10.75 25.34
C GLY A 900 -13.17 11.28 25.14
N ILE A 901 -13.76 11.79 26.23
CA ILE A 901 -15.08 12.40 26.25
C ILE A 901 -14.98 13.78 26.88
N ASP A 902 -15.31 14.82 26.12
CA ASP A 902 -15.44 16.19 26.60
C ASP A 902 -16.89 16.68 26.43
N LEU A 903 -17.57 16.88 27.57
CA LEU A 903 -18.93 17.42 27.67
C LEU A 903 -18.95 18.79 28.37
N SER A 904 -17.79 19.41 28.56
CA SER A 904 -17.65 20.63 29.36
C SER A 904 -18.37 21.84 28.78
N CYS A 905 -18.60 22.85 29.60
CA CYS A 905 -19.21 24.12 29.19
C CYS A 905 -20.57 23.92 28.48
N ASN A 906 -21.49 23.23 29.15
CA ASN A 906 -22.86 22.97 28.70
C ASN A 906 -23.85 23.27 29.84
N GLU A 907 -25.12 22.91 29.65
CA GLU A 907 -26.17 23.04 30.66
C GLU A 907 -26.66 21.67 31.18
N LEU A 908 -25.77 20.67 31.23
CA LEU A 908 -26.12 19.31 31.65
C LEU A 908 -26.49 19.29 33.14
N THR A 909 -27.49 18.48 33.49
CA THR A 909 -28.11 18.41 34.83
C THR A 909 -28.19 16.95 35.31
N GLY A 910 -28.65 16.72 36.53
CA GLY A 910 -28.75 15.36 37.07
C GLY A 910 -27.42 14.83 37.58
N GLN A 911 -27.38 13.53 37.89
CA GLN A 911 -26.20 12.89 38.46
C GLN A 911 -25.24 12.39 37.37
N ILE A 912 -23.95 12.29 37.72
CA ILE A 912 -22.96 11.59 36.89
C ILE A 912 -23.30 10.09 36.91
N PRO A 913 -23.55 9.45 35.75
CA PRO A 913 -23.86 8.02 35.71
C PRO A 913 -22.70 7.16 36.19
N LEU A 914 -22.99 6.18 37.04
CA LEU A 914 -21.98 5.24 37.55
C LEU A 914 -21.41 4.34 36.45
N GLU A 915 -22.18 4.13 35.39
CA GLU A 915 -21.82 3.32 34.22
C GLU A 915 -20.63 3.90 33.46
N LEU A 916 -20.39 5.22 33.53
CA LEU A 916 -19.20 5.84 32.92
C LEU A 916 -17.89 5.26 33.48
N GLY A 917 -17.92 4.68 34.70
CA GLY A 917 -16.78 3.94 35.26
C GLY A 917 -16.41 2.64 34.52
N ASN A 918 -17.22 2.17 33.57
CA ASN A 918 -16.92 0.98 32.76
C ASN A 918 -16.06 1.29 31.52
N LEU A 919 -15.73 2.56 31.26
CA LEU A 919 -14.92 2.99 30.10
C LEU A 919 -13.43 2.73 30.32
N HIS A 920 -13.02 1.47 30.36
CA HIS A 920 -11.66 1.07 30.77
C HIS A 920 -10.53 1.66 29.92
N GLU A 921 -10.79 1.89 28.63
CA GLU A 921 -9.82 2.40 27.65
C GLU A 921 -9.79 3.93 27.55
N ILE A 922 -10.51 4.69 28.40
CA ILE A 922 -10.59 6.16 28.29
C ILE A 922 -9.32 6.86 28.80
N HIS A 923 -8.78 7.81 28.03
CA HIS A 923 -7.62 8.62 28.43
C HIS A 923 -8.00 10.00 28.99
N SER A 924 -9.11 10.59 28.53
CA SER A 924 -9.56 11.92 28.97
C SER A 924 -11.07 11.96 29.23
N LEU A 925 -11.47 12.47 30.39
CA LEU A 925 -12.88 12.73 30.72
C LEU A 925 -13.04 14.14 31.29
N ASN A 926 -13.80 14.99 30.59
CA ASN A 926 -14.06 16.36 31.00
C ASN A 926 -15.57 16.63 31.08
N LEU A 927 -16.06 16.89 32.28
CA LEU A 927 -17.47 17.20 32.58
C LEU A 927 -17.63 18.59 33.21
N SER A 928 -16.57 19.42 33.18
CA SER A 928 -16.55 20.68 33.91
C SER A 928 -17.52 21.72 33.36
N HIS A 929 -17.81 22.77 34.14
CA HIS A 929 -18.70 23.86 33.74
C HIS A 929 -20.08 23.37 33.26
N ASN A 930 -20.76 22.63 34.13
CA ASN A 930 -22.12 22.14 33.91
C ASN A 930 -22.98 22.41 35.18
N LYS A 931 -24.19 21.85 35.23
CA LYS A 931 -25.12 21.94 36.37
C LYS A 931 -25.32 20.55 37.01
N LEU A 932 -24.28 19.70 36.99
CA LEU A 932 -24.34 18.33 37.52
C LEU A 932 -24.44 18.34 39.04
N VAL A 933 -25.17 17.38 39.60
CA VAL A 933 -25.44 17.24 41.04
C VAL A 933 -25.15 15.81 41.51
N GLY A 934 -25.26 15.54 42.82
CA GLY A 934 -25.03 14.22 43.38
C GLY A 934 -23.57 13.99 43.77
N VAL A 935 -23.13 12.73 43.80
CA VAL A 935 -21.79 12.35 44.27
C VAL A 935 -20.88 11.98 43.09
N ILE A 936 -19.56 12.09 43.28
CA ILE A 936 -18.58 11.54 42.33
C ILE A 936 -18.68 10.00 42.39
N PRO A 937 -18.93 9.29 41.28
CA PRO A 937 -19.08 7.84 41.31
C PRO A 937 -17.76 7.13 41.71
N SER A 938 -17.83 6.26 42.72
CA SER A 938 -16.67 5.45 43.11
C SER A 938 -16.25 4.45 42.02
N SER A 939 -17.13 4.16 41.05
CA SER A 939 -16.83 3.32 39.89
C SER A 939 -15.73 3.91 38.99
N PHE A 940 -15.43 5.21 39.08
CA PHE A 940 -14.35 5.84 38.33
C PHE A 940 -12.97 5.28 38.69
N SER A 941 -12.82 4.59 39.83
CA SER A 941 -11.58 3.88 40.18
C SER A 941 -11.19 2.77 39.19
N LYS A 942 -12.12 2.34 38.34
CA LYS A 942 -11.91 1.33 37.29
C LYS A 942 -11.30 1.89 35.99
N LEU A 943 -11.18 3.21 35.84
CA LEU A 943 -10.68 3.87 34.63
C LEU A 943 -9.15 3.87 34.59
N LYS A 944 -8.51 2.69 34.52
CA LYS A 944 -7.06 2.56 34.78
C LYS A 944 -6.16 3.29 33.76
N GLN A 945 -6.64 3.60 32.57
CA GLN A 945 -5.89 4.34 31.54
C GLN A 945 -6.10 5.86 31.58
N ILE A 946 -6.98 6.37 32.47
CA ILE A 946 -7.31 7.80 32.48
C ILE A 946 -6.10 8.65 32.86
N GLU A 947 -5.84 9.68 32.07
CA GLU A 947 -4.74 10.62 32.25
C GLU A 947 -5.23 12.01 32.66
N SER A 948 -6.46 12.37 32.29
CA SER A 948 -7.06 13.67 32.56
C SER A 948 -8.51 13.52 33.02
N LEU A 949 -8.85 14.03 34.20
CA LEU A 949 -10.20 14.03 34.76
C LEU A 949 -10.56 15.41 35.30
N ASP A 950 -11.52 16.10 34.66
CA ASP A 950 -12.00 17.41 35.10
C ASP A 950 -13.51 17.40 35.38
N LEU A 951 -13.87 17.65 36.62
CA LEU A 951 -15.24 17.71 37.15
C LEU A 951 -15.55 19.09 37.76
N SER A 952 -14.68 20.08 37.54
CA SER A 952 -14.78 21.39 38.17
C SER A 952 -16.01 22.19 37.72
N TYR A 953 -16.38 23.23 38.47
CA TYR A 953 -17.51 24.11 38.16
C TYR A 953 -18.82 23.36 37.92
N ASN A 954 -19.27 22.64 38.95
CA ASN A 954 -20.54 21.91 38.99
C ASN A 954 -21.20 22.08 40.38
N ASN A 955 -22.31 21.39 40.63
CA ASN A 955 -22.99 21.34 41.93
C ASN A 955 -22.84 19.95 42.60
N LEU A 956 -21.68 19.29 42.43
CA LEU A 956 -21.41 17.99 43.04
C LEU A 956 -21.26 18.11 44.56
N SER A 957 -21.55 17.04 45.28
CA SER A 957 -21.62 16.98 46.74
C SER A 957 -21.12 15.64 47.28
N GLY A 958 -20.98 15.51 48.59
CA GLY A 958 -20.43 14.29 49.22
C GLY A 958 -18.91 14.29 49.25
N GLU A 959 -18.31 13.12 49.48
CA GLU A 959 -16.85 12.95 49.59
C GLU A 959 -16.21 12.64 48.24
N ILE A 960 -14.92 12.99 48.08
CA ILE A 960 -14.10 12.47 46.97
C ILE A 960 -13.82 10.98 47.28
N PRO A 961 -14.24 10.03 46.44
CA PRO A 961 -14.08 8.60 46.77
C PRO A 961 -12.61 8.22 46.91
N ASN A 962 -12.23 7.68 48.08
CA ASN A 962 -10.85 7.24 48.34
C ASN A 962 -10.37 6.15 47.36
N GLN A 963 -11.28 5.41 46.72
CA GLN A 963 -10.95 4.42 45.69
C GLN A 963 -10.28 5.03 44.45
N LEU A 964 -10.42 6.34 44.20
CA LEU A 964 -9.78 7.01 43.06
C LEU A 964 -8.26 7.04 43.17
N VAL A 965 -7.69 6.85 44.36
CA VAL A 965 -6.25 6.72 44.60
C VAL A 965 -5.62 5.58 43.78
N GLU A 966 -6.42 4.61 43.32
CA GLU A 966 -5.96 3.52 42.45
C GLU A 966 -5.75 3.92 40.97
N LEU A 967 -5.98 5.19 40.60
CA LEU A 967 -5.76 5.72 39.26
C LEU A 967 -4.31 6.17 39.09
N ASN A 968 -3.43 5.24 38.69
CA ASN A 968 -1.99 5.50 38.64
C ASN A 968 -1.54 6.33 37.43
N SER A 969 -2.33 6.35 36.36
CA SER A 969 -2.04 7.06 35.09
C SER A 969 -2.51 8.52 35.11
N LEU A 970 -3.27 8.93 36.12
CA LEU A 970 -3.90 10.24 36.21
C LEU A 970 -2.83 11.33 36.42
N GLY A 971 -2.67 12.22 35.43
CA GLY A 971 -1.72 13.32 35.46
C GLY A 971 -2.37 14.69 35.68
N VAL A 972 -3.64 14.86 35.32
CA VAL A 972 -4.41 16.10 35.54
C VAL A 972 -5.75 15.78 36.19
N PHE A 973 -6.05 16.45 37.29
CA PHE A 973 -7.28 16.28 38.06
C PHE A 973 -7.81 17.63 38.52
N SER A 974 -9.12 17.86 38.42
CA SER A 974 -9.76 19.03 39.01
C SER A 974 -11.20 18.73 39.45
N VAL A 975 -11.53 19.15 40.67
CA VAL A 975 -12.88 19.15 41.26
C VAL A 975 -13.24 20.53 41.84
N ALA A 976 -12.50 21.56 41.43
CA ALA A 976 -12.68 22.92 41.92
C ALA A 976 -14.12 23.43 41.72
N HIS A 977 -14.55 24.35 42.56
CA HIS A 977 -15.87 25.00 42.50
C HIS A 977 -17.03 24.01 42.44
N ASN A 978 -17.15 23.18 43.49
CA ASN A 978 -18.28 22.28 43.75
C ASN A 978 -18.74 22.46 45.22
N ASN A 979 -19.61 21.56 45.69
CA ASN A 979 -20.08 21.51 47.08
C ASN A 979 -19.59 20.23 47.80
N LEU A 980 -18.35 19.81 47.49
CA LEU A 980 -17.74 18.60 48.07
C LEU A 980 -17.33 18.81 49.53
N SER A 981 -17.25 17.71 50.26
CA SER A 981 -17.00 17.67 51.71
C SER A 981 -16.04 16.54 52.10
N GLY A 982 -15.47 16.60 53.30
CA GLY A 982 -14.61 15.53 53.83
C GLY A 982 -13.13 15.73 53.50
N SER A 983 -12.32 14.72 53.82
CA SER A 983 -10.86 14.76 53.65
C SER A 983 -10.45 14.50 52.20
N ILE A 984 -9.50 15.27 51.67
CA ILE A 984 -8.86 15.01 50.38
C ILE A 984 -8.02 13.71 50.46
N PRO A 985 -8.08 12.80 49.47
CA PRO A 985 -7.17 11.65 49.42
C PRO A 985 -5.70 12.09 49.27
N GLU A 986 -4.79 11.57 50.09
CA GLU A 986 -3.38 12.02 50.14
C GLU A 986 -2.36 11.03 49.53
N GLN A 987 -2.82 9.92 48.97
CA GLN A 987 -1.95 8.84 48.48
C GLN A 987 -1.78 8.87 46.95
N ASN A 988 -0.66 8.31 46.47
CA ASN A 988 -0.32 8.20 45.05
C ASN A 988 -0.37 9.55 44.31
N GLN A 989 -1.02 9.60 43.14
CA GLN A 989 -1.09 10.79 42.29
C GLN A 989 -1.82 11.97 42.97
N PHE A 990 -2.76 11.70 43.89
CA PHE A 990 -3.54 12.75 44.55
C PHE A 990 -2.71 13.66 45.47
N GLY A 991 -1.57 13.17 45.96
CA GLY A 991 -0.60 13.97 46.70
C GLY A 991 0.22 14.94 45.84
N THR A 992 0.11 14.88 44.51
CA THR A 992 0.84 15.75 43.58
C THR A 992 0.01 16.91 43.03
N PHE A 993 -1.33 16.85 43.14
CA PHE A 993 -2.22 17.91 42.68
C PHE A 993 -2.17 19.14 43.59
N ILE A 994 -2.38 20.30 42.99
CA ILE A 994 -2.20 21.61 43.62
C ILE A 994 -3.51 22.16 44.21
N GLU A 995 -3.43 23.23 45.00
CA GLU A 995 -4.57 23.88 45.66
C GLU A 995 -5.72 24.20 44.69
N SER A 996 -5.40 24.70 43.49
CA SER A 996 -6.40 25.05 42.47
C SER A 996 -7.19 23.85 41.93
N SER A 997 -6.74 22.62 42.15
CA SER A 997 -7.50 21.41 41.80
C SER A 997 -8.71 21.18 42.72
N TYR A 998 -8.72 21.82 43.90
CA TYR A 998 -9.72 21.60 44.96
C TYR A 998 -10.44 22.88 45.42
N GLU A 999 -9.96 24.06 45.00
CA GLU A 999 -10.47 25.36 45.43
C GLU A 999 -11.99 25.53 45.24
N GLY A 1000 -12.61 26.42 46.00
CA GLY A 1000 -14.05 26.69 45.88
C GLY A 1000 -15.00 25.62 46.45
N ASN A 1001 -14.47 24.61 47.16
CA ASN A 1001 -15.26 23.62 47.92
C ASN A 1001 -15.17 23.91 49.43
N PRO A 1002 -16.18 24.56 50.04
CA PRO A 1002 -16.07 25.09 51.41
C PRO A 1002 -16.02 24.02 52.51
N PHE A 1003 -16.40 22.77 52.21
CA PHE A 1003 -16.46 21.68 53.19
C PHE A 1003 -15.35 20.64 53.02
N LEU A 1004 -14.44 20.83 52.04
CA LEU A 1004 -13.24 19.99 51.90
C LEU A 1004 -12.18 20.41 52.91
N CYS A 1005 -11.45 19.43 53.43
CA CYS A 1005 -10.36 19.65 54.37
C CYS A 1005 -9.18 18.77 54.01
N GLY A 1006 -7.97 19.19 54.38
CA GLY A 1006 -6.74 18.49 54.08
C GLY A 1006 -5.52 19.42 54.08
N PRO A 1007 -4.30 18.89 54.16
CA PRO A 1007 -3.06 19.65 54.20
C PRO A 1007 -2.90 20.60 53.02
N MET A 1008 -3.35 20.18 51.82
CA MET A 1008 -3.27 20.96 50.59
C MET A 1008 -4.14 22.21 50.56
N LEU A 1009 -5.22 22.25 51.35
CA LEU A 1009 -6.10 23.42 51.50
C LEU A 1009 -5.81 24.22 52.78
N HIS A 1010 -4.82 23.80 53.56
CA HIS A 1010 -4.53 24.36 54.89
C HIS A 1010 -5.74 24.36 55.87
N ILE A 1011 -6.71 23.46 55.66
CA ILE A 1011 -7.93 23.32 56.49
C ILE A 1011 -7.86 21.99 57.27
N SER A 1012 -7.92 22.04 58.61
CA SER A 1012 -7.86 20.85 59.47
C SER A 1012 -9.19 20.08 59.52
N CYS A 1013 -9.17 18.76 59.28
CA CYS A 1013 -10.35 17.87 59.27
C CYS A 1013 -10.94 17.52 60.66
N SER A 1014 -10.74 18.35 61.69
CA SER A 1014 -11.17 18.04 63.06
C SER A 1014 -12.69 18.23 63.22
N LYS A 1015 -13.43 17.16 63.57
CA LYS A 1015 -14.87 17.27 63.92
C LYS A 1015 -15.06 18.10 65.18
N THR A 1016 -15.82 19.19 65.11
CA THR A 1016 -16.92 19.51 66.05
C THR A 1016 -17.74 20.67 65.49
N GLY A 1017 -19.07 20.53 65.55
CA GLY A 1017 -19.97 21.62 65.19
C GLY A 1017 -20.04 22.67 66.31
N SER A 1018 -20.07 23.94 65.93
CA SER A 1018 -20.88 24.98 66.57
C SER A 1018 -20.71 26.30 65.82
N THR A 1019 -21.83 26.98 65.68
CA THR A 1019 -22.06 28.32 65.16
C THR A 1019 -21.26 29.42 65.88
N SER A 1020 -21.01 30.49 65.12
CA SER A 1020 -20.74 31.90 65.50
C SER A 1020 -19.50 32.23 66.34
N THR A 1021 -18.69 33.20 65.87
CA THR A 1021 -18.90 34.62 66.20
C THR A 1021 -18.05 35.53 65.30
N ILE A 1022 -18.67 36.64 64.89
CA ILE A 1022 -18.01 37.85 64.40
C ILE A 1022 -17.11 38.41 65.50
N SER A 1023 -15.88 38.77 65.16
CA SER A 1023 -15.14 39.83 65.83
C SER A 1023 -14.21 40.51 64.82
N ASP A 1024 -14.58 41.73 64.42
CA ASP A 1024 -13.61 42.77 64.06
C ASP A 1024 -12.66 42.95 65.26
N ASP A 1025 -11.34 42.86 65.07
CA ASP A 1025 -10.52 44.05 64.82
C ASP A 1025 -9.02 43.71 64.69
N GLU A 1026 -8.30 44.66 64.10
CA GLU A 1026 -6.83 44.83 64.01
C GLU A 1026 -6.06 44.06 62.91
N ARG A 1027 -6.00 44.73 61.76
CA ARG A 1027 -4.87 44.68 60.83
C ARG A 1027 -3.65 45.36 61.47
N GLU A 1028 -2.52 44.66 61.53
CA GLU A 1028 -1.23 45.10 60.98
C GLU A 1028 -0.16 44.01 61.21
N ASP A 1029 0.31 43.41 60.12
CA ASP A 1029 1.74 43.26 59.76
C ASP A 1029 2.03 41.98 58.95
N SER A 1030 1.93 42.11 57.62
CA SER A 1030 2.69 41.34 56.63
C SER A 1030 2.51 41.95 55.21
N PHE A 1031 2.66 43.27 55.07
CA PHE A 1031 2.58 43.95 53.75
C PHE A 1031 3.92 44.55 53.28
N LEU A 1032 5.04 44.22 53.93
CA LEU A 1032 6.35 44.73 53.52
C LEU A 1032 7.01 43.94 52.37
N ASP A 1033 6.50 42.77 51.99
CA ASP A 1033 7.16 41.91 50.98
C ASP A 1033 6.65 42.15 49.54
N THR A 1034 5.36 42.46 49.35
CA THR A 1034 4.79 42.70 48.01
C THR A 1034 5.27 44.01 47.41
N TYR A 1035 5.47 45.06 48.21
CA TYR A 1035 5.96 46.35 47.71
C TYR A 1035 7.43 46.28 47.28
N VAL A 1036 8.27 45.61 48.07
CA VAL A 1036 9.69 45.40 47.74
C VAL A 1036 9.82 44.49 46.52
N PHE A 1037 8.96 43.46 46.40
CA PHE A 1037 8.88 42.64 45.19
C PHE A 1037 8.45 43.46 43.96
N CYS A 1038 7.40 44.28 44.04
CA CYS A 1038 6.96 45.11 42.93
C CYS A 1038 8.03 46.13 42.50
N VAL A 1039 8.71 46.76 43.45
CA VAL A 1039 9.77 47.74 43.14
C VAL A 1039 11.00 47.05 42.54
N SER A 1040 11.41 45.89 43.06
CA SER A 1040 12.53 45.12 42.50
C SER A 1040 12.21 44.58 41.11
N PHE A 1041 11.00 44.08 40.89
CA PHE A 1041 10.52 43.62 39.59
C PHE A 1041 10.48 44.77 38.56
N LEU A 1042 9.97 45.95 38.94
CA LEU A 1042 9.98 47.13 38.08
C LEU A 1042 11.39 47.58 37.75
N ALA A 1043 12.31 47.58 38.73
CA ALA A 1043 13.70 47.93 38.51
C ALA A 1043 14.40 46.94 37.55
N SER A 1044 14.21 45.64 37.74
CA SER A 1044 14.73 44.60 36.85
C SER A 1044 14.17 44.71 35.44
N TYR A 1045 12.87 44.99 35.29
CA TYR A 1045 12.21 45.16 34.00
C TYR A 1045 12.75 46.37 33.23
N VAL A 1046 12.96 47.51 33.92
CA VAL A 1046 13.53 48.72 33.32
C VAL A 1046 15.00 48.50 32.92
N VAL A 1047 15.80 47.84 33.76
CA VAL A 1047 17.21 47.53 33.44
C VAL A 1047 17.30 46.60 32.22
N MET A 1048 16.45 45.57 32.14
CA MET A 1048 16.40 44.68 30.99
C MET A 1048 16.04 45.42 29.69
N LEU A 1049 15.02 46.29 29.72
CA LEU A 1049 14.63 47.11 28.56
C LEU A 1049 15.76 48.02 28.09
N LEU A 1050 16.44 48.71 29.01
CA LEU A 1050 17.58 49.57 28.69
C LEU A 1050 18.75 48.75 28.10
N THR A 1051 19.00 47.56 28.63
CA THR A 1051 20.05 46.66 28.14
C THR A 1051 19.77 46.20 26.71
N ILE A 1052 18.52 45.85 26.40
CA ILE A 1052 18.08 45.48 25.05
C ILE A 1052 18.26 46.66 24.09
N VAL A 1053 17.86 47.88 24.48
CA VAL A 1053 18.04 49.08 23.66
C VAL A 1053 19.53 49.35 23.37
N VAL A 1054 20.40 49.20 24.37
CA VAL A 1054 21.85 49.36 24.20
C VAL A 1054 22.45 48.30 23.26
N ILE A 1055 22.05 47.03 23.40
CA ILE A 1055 22.50 45.93 22.51
C ILE A 1055 22.05 46.19 21.07
N LEU A 1056 20.83 46.67 20.86
CA LEU A 1056 20.27 46.99 19.54
C LEU A 1056 20.92 48.23 18.91
N TYR A 1057 21.47 49.14 19.73
CA TYR A 1057 22.21 50.31 19.25
C TYR A 1057 23.65 49.99 18.86
N ILE A 1058 24.32 49.10 19.60
CA ILE A 1058 25.74 48.76 19.41
C ILE A 1058 25.93 47.73 18.27
N ASN A 1059 25.04 46.75 18.13
CA ASN A 1059 25.23 45.64 17.19
C ASN A 1059 24.19 45.65 16.04
N PRO A 1060 24.58 46.08 14.82
CA PRO A 1060 23.66 46.17 13.68
C PRO A 1060 23.13 44.81 13.20
N HIS A 1061 23.81 43.69 13.49
CA HIS A 1061 23.32 42.35 13.21
C HIS A 1061 22.09 42.01 14.09
N TRP A 1062 22.19 42.22 15.41
CA TRP A 1062 21.07 42.00 16.33
C TRP A 1062 19.94 43.00 16.11
N ARG A 1063 20.24 44.23 15.67
CA ARG A 1063 19.22 45.18 15.22
C ARG A 1063 18.42 44.65 14.03
N GLY A 1064 19.09 44.05 13.03
CA GLY A 1064 18.45 43.43 11.88
C GLY A 1064 17.60 42.20 12.25
N VAL A 1065 18.15 41.32 13.09
CA VAL A 1065 17.43 40.13 13.60
C VAL A 1065 16.23 40.53 14.46
N TRP A 1066 16.36 41.54 15.32
CA TRP A 1066 15.27 42.04 16.16
C TRP A 1066 14.19 42.76 15.37
N PHE A 1067 14.51 43.62 14.41
CA PHE A 1067 13.48 44.21 13.55
C PHE A 1067 12.86 43.19 12.58
N SER A 1068 13.60 42.14 12.20
CA SER A 1068 13.03 40.99 11.49
C SER A 1068 12.10 40.17 12.40
N PHE A 1069 12.47 39.97 13.67
CA PHE A 1069 11.66 39.27 14.67
C PHE A 1069 10.42 40.09 15.06
N VAL A 1070 10.55 41.39 15.28
CA VAL A 1070 9.42 42.32 15.49
C VAL A 1070 8.60 42.46 14.21
N GLY A 1071 9.21 42.43 13.03
CA GLY A 1071 8.51 42.36 11.75
C GLY A 1071 7.72 41.05 11.59
N LYS A 1072 8.30 39.92 12.02
CA LYS A 1072 7.64 38.62 12.10
C LYS A 1072 6.58 38.58 13.19
N CYS A 1073 6.75 39.28 14.31
CA CYS A 1073 5.77 39.41 15.37
C CYS A 1073 4.67 40.38 14.99
N ILE A 1074 4.94 41.43 14.20
CA ILE A 1074 3.92 42.36 13.67
C ILE A 1074 3.21 41.72 12.48
N SER A 1075 3.86 40.86 11.69
CA SER A 1075 3.16 40.08 10.66
C SER A 1075 2.35 38.95 11.29
N SER A 1076 2.92 38.21 12.25
CA SER A 1076 2.21 37.20 13.03
C SER A 1076 1.09 37.83 13.87
N CYS A 1077 1.31 39.00 14.48
CA CYS A 1077 0.25 39.77 15.14
C CYS A 1077 -0.70 40.43 14.15
N ARG A 1078 -0.33 40.86 12.93
CA ARG A 1078 -1.30 41.39 11.95
C ARG A 1078 -2.18 40.31 11.33
N TYR A 1079 -1.62 39.11 11.13
CA TYR A 1079 -2.38 37.91 10.79
C TYR A 1079 -3.19 37.39 11.98
N SER A 1080 -2.78 37.72 13.22
CA SER A 1080 -3.51 37.40 14.44
C SER A 1080 -4.48 38.49 14.91
N THR A 1081 -4.38 39.76 14.50
CA THR A 1081 -5.22 40.87 15.02
C THR A 1081 -6.59 40.99 14.35
N VAL A 1082 -6.95 40.07 13.45
CA VAL A 1082 -8.36 39.83 13.11
C VAL A 1082 -8.94 38.59 13.86
N GLY A 1083 -8.10 37.83 14.58
CA GLY A 1083 -8.52 36.65 15.36
C GLY A 1083 -8.32 36.73 16.89
N ASN A 1084 -7.35 37.49 17.39
CA ASN A 1084 -6.89 37.41 18.80
C ASN A 1084 -7.24 38.60 19.69
N LEU A 1085 -8.06 39.54 19.21
CA LEU A 1085 -8.86 40.37 20.13
C LEU A 1085 -10.16 39.67 20.57
N LEU A 1086 -10.53 38.54 19.94
CA LEU A 1086 -11.52 37.61 20.47
C LEU A 1086 -10.91 36.55 21.40
N GLY A 1087 -9.64 36.14 21.19
CA GLY A 1087 -8.97 35.14 22.02
C GLY A 1087 -8.80 35.53 23.50
N TYR A 1088 -8.56 36.81 23.80
CA TYR A 1088 -8.56 37.30 25.20
C TYR A 1088 -9.98 37.59 25.74
N TYR A 1089 -11.01 37.50 24.88
CA TYR A 1089 -12.42 37.63 25.26
C TYR A 1089 -13.14 36.28 25.41
N ILE A 1090 -12.54 35.15 25.00
CA ILE A 1090 -13.15 33.82 25.08
C ILE A 1090 -12.90 33.12 26.43
N PHE A 1091 -11.90 33.53 27.22
CA PHE A 1091 -11.86 33.22 28.66
C PHE A 1091 -12.96 33.93 29.47
N ARG A 1092 -13.73 34.83 28.82
CA ARG A 1092 -14.83 35.58 29.42
C ARG A 1092 -16.22 35.13 28.97
N ARG A 1093 -16.33 33.96 28.32
CA ARG A 1093 -17.62 33.36 27.91
C ARG A 1093 -18.01 32.07 28.65
N CYS A 1094 -17.22 31.66 29.65
CA CYS A 1094 -17.66 30.67 30.66
C CYS A 1094 -18.10 31.34 31.97
N VAL A 1095 -18.70 32.54 31.87
CA VAL A 1095 -19.44 33.22 32.95
C VAL A 1095 -20.81 33.63 32.43
#